data_AF-A0A540LMW7-F1
#
_entry.id   AF-A0A540LMW7-F1
#
_cell.length_a   1.000
_cell.length_b   1.000
_cell.length_c   1.000
_cell.angle_alpha   90.00
_cell.angle_beta   90.00
_cell.angle_gamma   90.00
#
_symmetry.space_group_name_H-M   'P 1'
#
loop_
_entity.id
_entity.type
_entity.pdbx_description
1 polymer ?
#
loop_
_entity_poly.entity_id
_entity_poly.type
_entity_poly.pdbx_seq_one_letter_code
_entity_poly.pdbx_strand_id
1 'polypeptide(L)'
;MRGNDRINACLPDELIVEVFRLLDSKPSRDACSLVCKRWLSLERLSRTTLRICATGSPDFVVDLLARRFRNVRTVHIDERLSISFPTPPGRRRATDIAAVSSVRLHSANGSDDGVLDSNSLSDAGMTAIGDGFPKLEKLSLIWCSSVSSIGLTSLADKCKLLKSLDLQGCYVGDQGLAAVGKCCKQLEDLNLRFCEGLTDVCVVELALGVGNSLKSLGIAACAKITDAAMEAVGVHCKSLENLSLDAEFIHNKGVVSVAQGCPALKSLKLQCINVTDEALTAVGTSCLSLEVLALYSFQKFTDKGLRAIGKGCKKLKNLIVSDCFFLGDNALESIATGCKELTHLEVNGCHNIGTLGLESIGKSCPRLTELALLYCQRIGNFALSEVGRGCQFLQSLRLEDCSSIGDEDICNIAKGCRNLKKLHISRCFEIGNKGVVAVGDYSAPVASSTPSGIAATGTVTSDALKTGSRPLDKDALRTFISSSMPFGTPLDLSFPNILSIRVNGFSSSDLPPADLKQPAWKPYLYKGRQRILFSVHETVQAALYDRDEIPDSISISGQINCRAELEGLPDVTFPLIGLNADHIEVLSFHPCVQVPEQGADKQAVIFSPPLGNFVLMRYQAVCGLGPPIKGFYQLSMVSEDKGDFLFKLRLMDGYKSPLAMEFCTVTMPFPTRRVVSFDGTPSVGMVSTTDHSVEWKIVTGGRGLTKSIEATFPGKVQFAPWKPQKSPTSSSAFGSIADEDSDIETDGNNNNMVNVDEFLTEKMSKDLHPADLEEPFCWHAYNYAKVSFKIVGASLSGMSSDPKSVSIYPTVKAPVEFSTQVGFSSDFPIFRLDILVLL
;
A
#
# COMPACT_ATOMS: atom_id res chain seq x y z
N MET A 1 -10.97 42.14 24.93
CA MET A 1 -10.23 43.22 24.24
C MET A 1 -10.95 43.54 22.94
N ARG A 2 -11.29 44.81 22.68
CA ARG A 2 -11.64 45.28 21.33
C ARG A 2 -10.33 45.44 20.55
N GLY A 3 -9.80 44.35 20.00
CA GLY A 3 -8.76 44.42 18.98
C GLY A 3 -9.46 44.49 17.63
N ASN A 4 -9.21 45.53 16.84
CA ASN A 4 -9.68 45.55 15.45
C ASN A 4 -9.17 44.28 14.75
N ASP A 5 -10.06 43.59 14.03
CA ASP A 5 -9.72 42.45 13.18
C ASP A 5 -8.90 42.95 11.98
N ARG A 6 -7.63 43.29 12.24
CA ARG A 6 -6.71 43.85 11.25
C ARG A 6 -6.38 42.82 10.17
N ILE A 7 -6.53 41.52 10.44
CA ILE A 7 -6.30 40.50 9.43
C ILE A 7 -7.42 40.52 8.40
N ASN A 8 -8.69 40.43 8.83
CA ASN A 8 -9.80 40.49 7.87
C ASN A 8 -10.07 41.90 7.33
N ALA A 9 -9.59 42.96 7.98
CA ALA A 9 -9.77 44.33 7.51
C ALA A 9 -8.60 44.88 6.67
N CYS A 10 -7.36 44.43 6.91
CA CYS A 10 -6.17 45.03 6.30
C CYS A 10 -5.38 44.08 5.37
N LEU A 11 -5.46 42.77 5.54
CA LEU A 11 -4.78 41.85 4.62
C LEU A 11 -5.65 41.59 3.39
N PRO A 12 -5.11 41.76 2.15
CA PRO A 12 -5.79 41.37 0.93
C PRO A 12 -5.85 39.85 0.78
N ASP A 13 -6.78 39.37 -0.04
CA ASP A 13 -7.09 37.94 -0.21
C ASP A 13 -5.86 37.13 -0.65
N GLU A 14 -5.00 37.70 -1.50
CA GLU A 14 -3.80 37.06 -2.03
C GLU A 14 -2.80 36.71 -0.92
N LEU A 15 -2.62 37.61 0.05
CA LEU A 15 -1.71 37.37 1.18
C LEU A 15 -2.27 36.32 2.15
N ILE A 16 -3.59 36.28 2.35
CA ILE A 16 -4.22 35.25 3.20
C ILE A 16 -4.09 33.87 2.53
N VAL A 17 -4.28 33.79 1.21
CA VAL A 17 -4.06 32.54 0.46
C VAL A 17 -2.60 32.09 0.52
N GLU A 18 -1.65 33.02 0.46
CA GLU A 18 -0.22 32.70 0.60
C GLU A 18 0.11 32.20 2.01
N VAL A 19 -0.47 32.81 3.05
CA VAL A 19 -0.38 32.30 4.42
C VAL A 19 -0.93 30.87 4.53
N PHE A 20 -2.08 30.58 3.92
CA PHE A 20 -2.63 29.22 3.91
C PHE A 20 -1.72 28.21 3.21
N ARG A 21 -0.99 28.63 2.17
CA ARG A 21 -0.03 27.76 1.47
C ARG A 21 1.13 27.33 2.36
N LEU A 22 1.59 28.20 3.25
CA LEU A 22 2.69 27.97 4.19
C LEU A 22 2.30 27.12 5.42
N LEU A 23 1.04 26.72 5.56
CA LEU A 23 0.61 25.83 6.65
C LEU A 23 0.93 24.37 6.29
N ASP A 24 1.82 23.77 7.08
CA ASP A 24 2.35 22.41 6.85
C ASP A 24 1.42 21.28 7.33
N SER A 25 0.51 21.57 8.27
CA SER A 25 -0.38 20.56 8.85
C SER A 25 -1.80 20.61 8.25
N LYS A 26 -2.33 19.45 7.84
CA LYS A 26 -3.72 19.30 7.37
C LYS A 26 -4.73 19.84 8.40
N PRO A 27 -4.62 19.55 9.72
CA PRO A 27 -5.53 20.11 10.72
C PRO A 27 -5.49 21.64 10.80
N SER A 28 -4.31 22.26 10.70
CA SER A 28 -4.17 23.73 10.72
C SER A 28 -4.85 24.37 9.51
N ARG A 29 -4.76 23.74 8.33
CA ARG A 29 -5.44 24.22 7.11
C ARG A 29 -6.96 24.05 7.21
N ASP A 30 -7.42 22.90 7.71
CA ASP A 30 -8.85 22.64 7.90
C ASP A 30 -9.45 23.63 8.91
N ALA A 31 -8.73 23.97 9.99
CA ALA A 31 -9.15 24.97 10.97
C ALA A 31 -9.32 26.38 10.38
N CYS A 32 -8.53 26.77 9.37
CA CYS A 32 -8.70 28.07 8.69
C CYS A 32 -10.10 28.22 8.08
N SER A 33 -10.68 27.12 7.60
CA SER A 33 -12.03 27.13 7.02
C SER A 33 -13.15 27.38 8.04
N LEU A 34 -12.84 27.26 9.34
CA LEU A 34 -13.78 27.48 10.44
C LEU A 34 -13.73 28.91 11.00
N VAL A 35 -12.76 29.74 10.57
CA VAL A 35 -12.53 31.08 11.13
C VAL A 35 -13.62 32.08 10.73
N CYS A 36 -13.90 32.20 9.43
CA CYS A 36 -14.99 33.05 8.92
C CYS A 36 -15.36 32.68 7.48
N LYS A 37 -16.47 33.22 6.95
CA LYS A 37 -16.91 32.97 5.57
C LYS A 37 -15.85 33.37 4.51
N ARG A 38 -15.12 34.46 4.75
CA ARG A 38 -14.02 34.92 3.87
C ARG A 38 -12.93 33.87 3.83
N TRP A 39 -12.48 33.38 4.98
CA TRP A 39 -11.43 32.36 5.07
C TRP A 39 -11.88 31.02 4.53
N LEU A 40 -13.11 30.58 4.77
CA LEU A 40 -13.70 29.41 4.12
C LEU A 40 -13.64 29.53 2.58
N SER A 41 -13.96 30.71 2.05
CA SER A 41 -13.90 30.98 0.61
C SER A 41 -12.49 31.05 0.05
N LEU A 42 -11.51 31.53 0.82
CA LEU A 42 -10.10 31.61 0.40
C LEU A 42 -9.37 30.27 0.56
N GLU A 43 -9.68 29.55 1.63
CA GLU A 43 -9.14 28.23 1.94
C GLU A 43 -9.47 27.25 0.81
N ARG A 44 -10.71 27.29 0.30
CA ARG A 44 -11.12 26.46 -0.85
C ARG A 44 -10.30 26.72 -2.12
N LEU A 45 -9.74 27.92 -2.28
CA LEU A 45 -8.92 28.30 -3.43
C LEU A 45 -7.46 27.89 -3.25
N SER A 46 -7.03 27.67 -1.99
CA SER A 46 -5.66 27.28 -1.63
C SER A 46 -5.38 25.79 -1.77
N ARG A 47 -6.43 24.94 -1.87
CA ARG A 47 -6.27 23.49 -2.03
C ARG A 47 -5.94 23.11 -3.46
N THR A 48 -4.79 22.46 -3.63
CA THR A 48 -4.32 21.93 -4.91
C THR A 48 -4.29 20.40 -4.96
N THR A 49 -4.37 19.72 -3.81
CA THR A 49 -4.27 18.25 -3.71
C THR A 49 -5.40 17.68 -2.86
N LEU A 50 -6.04 16.62 -3.36
CA LEU A 50 -7.03 15.80 -2.65
C LEU A 50 -6.56 14.34 -2.58
N ARG A 51 -6.79 13.71 -1.41
CA ARG A 51 -6.67 12.27 -1.21
C ARG A 51 -7.99 11.75 -0.67
N ILE A 52 -8.58 10.79 -1.36
CA ILE A 52 -9.89 10.22 -1.06
C ILE A 52 -9.69 8.72 -0.81
N CYS A 53 -10.14 8.22 0.34
CA CYS A 53 -10.10 6.79 0.66
C CYS A 53 -11.44 6.16 0.28
N ALA A 54 -11.45 4.89 -0.13
CA ALA A 54 -12.67 4.18 -0.52
C ALA A 54 -13.46 3.70 0.70
N THR A 55 -14.16 4.63 1.34
CA THR A 55 -15.13 4.30 2.38
C THR A 55 -16.43 5.06 2.16
N GLY A 56 -17.55 4.34 2.08
CA GLY A 56 -18.88 4.91 1.76
C GLY A 56 -19.12 4.98 0.25
N SER A 57 -19.81 6.03 -0.21
CA SER A 57 -20.03 6.34 -1.63
C SER A 57 -18.96 7.33 -2.13
N PRO A 58 -17.84 6.86 -2.73
CA PRO A 58 -16.76 7.73 -3.20
C PRO A 58 -17.24 8.73 -4.27
N ASP A 59 -18.19 8.34 -5.13
CA ASP A 59 -18.81 9.22 -6.12
C ASP A 59 -19.45 10.46 -5.49
N PHE A 60 -20.22 10.27 -4.42
CA PHE A 60 -20.86 11.36 -3.69
C PHE A 60 -19.81 12.29 -3.05
N VAL A 61 -18.77 11.72 -2.44
CA VAL A 61 -17.68 12.50 -1.84
C VAL A 61 -16.96 13.33 -2.90
N VAL A 62 -16.65 12.72 -4.05
CA VAL A 62 -16.04 13.38 -5.18
C VAL A 62 -16.89 14.54 -5.69
N ASP A 63 -18.20 14.34 -5.92
CA ASP A 63 -19.10 15.42 -6.37
C ASP A 63 -19.14 16.59 -5.38
N LEU A 64 -19.21 16.30 -4.07
CA LEU A 64 -19.19 17.34 -3.04
C LEU A 64 -17.88 18.13 -3.03
N LEU A 65 -16.74 17.44 -3.15
CA LEU A 65 -15.42 18.05 -3.16
C LEU A 65 -15.16 18.84 -4.44
N ALA A 66 -15.61 18.32 -5.59
CA ALA A 66 -15.58 18.97 -6.90
C ALA A 66 -16.27 20.34 -6.86
N ARG A 67 -17.45 20.43 -6.23
CA ARG A 67 -18.17 21.71 -6.09
C ARG A 67 -17.44 22.72 -5.20
N ARG A 68 -16.68 22.24 -4.22
CA ARG A 68 -15.99 23.08 -3.23
C ARG A 68 -14.63 23.58 -3.73
N PHE A 69 -13.81 22.69 -4.30
CA PHE A 69 -12.38 22.93 -4.52
C PHE A 69 -12.01 23.06 -6.00
N ARG A 70 -12.20 24.26 -6.57
CA ARG A 70 -12.02 24.50 -8.02
C ARG A 70 -10.57 24.62 -8.51
N ASN A 71 -9.59 24.72 -7.61
CA ASN A 71 -8.16 24.87 -7.95
C ASN A 71 -7.36 23.58 -7.73
N VAL A 72 -8.03 22.45 -7.53
CA VAL A 72 -7.38 21.15 -7.38
C VAL A 72 -6.67 20.79 -8.68
N ARG A 73 -5.42 20.36 -8.52
CA ARG A 73 -4.52 19.90 -9.58
C ARG A 73 -4.13 18.45 -9.40
N THR A 74 -4.21 17.92 -8.18
CA THR A 74 -3.84 16.54 -7.87
C THR A 74 -4.98 15.85 -7.13
N VAL A 75 -5.43 14.71 -7.65
CA VAL A 75 -6.41 13.83 -6.98
C VAL A 75 -5.81 12.44 -6.87
N HIS A 76 -5.93 11.83 -5.70
CA HIS A 76 -5.48 10.46 -5.46
C HIS A 76 -6.57 9.67 -4.73
N ILE A 77 -6.91 8.51 -5.30
CA ILE A 77 -7.94 7.59 -4.82
C ILE A 77 -7.32 6.19 -4.82
N ASP A 78 -7.31 5.52 -3.66
CA ASP A 78 -6.83 4.14 -3.52
C ASP A 78 -7.90 3.32 -2.78
N GLU A 79 -8.48 2.35 -3.47
CA GLU A 79 -9.58 1.54 -2.93
C GLU A 79 -9.12 0.44 -1.98
N ARG A 80 -7.82 0.14 -1.92
CA ARG A 80 -7.29 -0.81 -0.92
C ARG A 80 -7.30 -0.22 0.49
N LEU A 81 -7.34 1.10 0.59
CA LEU A 81 -7.32 1.81 1.86
C LEU A 81 -8.74 1.93 2.40
N SER A 82 -9.21 0.87 3.07
CA SER A 82 -10.45 0.89 3.85
C SER A 82 -10.20 1.50 5.24
N ILE A 83 -11.00 2.49 5.61
CA ILE A 83 -11.09 3.02 6.98
C ILE A 83 -12.31 2.36 7.63
N SER A 84 -12.11 1.62 8.71
CA SER A 84 -13.20 1.18 9.57
C SER A 84 -13.81 2.40 10.28
N PHE A 85 -15.03 2.77 9.92
CA PHE A 85 -15.79 3.75 10.68
C PHE A 85 -16.12 3.16 12.07
N PRO A 86 -16.01 3.94 13.16
CA PRO A 86 -16.46 3.49 14.47
C PRO A 86 -17.97 3.20 14.45
N THR A 87 -18.34 1.95 14.71
CA THR A 87 -19.74 1.56 14.96
C THR A 87 -20.27 2.29 16.21
N PRO A 88 -21.46 2.91 16.16
CA PRO A 88 -22.03 3.53 17.35
C PRO A 88 -22.39 2.47 18.40
N PRO A 89 -22.13 2.70 19.70
CA PRO A 89 -22.50 1.75 20.74
C PRO A 89 -23.98 1.90 21.14
N GLY A 90 -24.74 0.81 21.01
CA GLY A 90 -25.82 0.48 21.96
C GLY A 90 -27.28 0.67 21.52
N ARG A 91 -27.95 -0.47 21.28
CA ARG A 91 -29.39 -0.78 21.36
C ARG A 91 -30.36 0.42 21.43
N ARG A 92 -30.97 0.75 20.29
CA ARG A 92 -32.41 1.06 20.22
C ARG A 92 -33.06 0.11 19.21
N ARG A 93 -34.34 -0.17 19.42
CA ARG A 93 -35.15 -1.23 18.83
C ARG A 93 -34.98 -1.35 17.31
N ALA A 94 -35.11 -2.59 16.83
CA ALA A 94 -34.98 -3.04 15.45
C ALA A 94 -36.06 -2.50 14.47
N THR A 95 -36.48 -1.24 14.62
CA THR A 95 -37.44 -0.58 13.72
C THR A 95 -36.95 0.75 13.15
N ASP A 96 -35.80 1.27 13.60
CA ASP A 96 -35.26 2.57 13.10
C ASP A 96 -34.01 2.44 12.19
N ILE A 97 -33.51 1.21 11.94
CA ILE A 97 -32.43 0.99 10.96
C ILE A 97 -32.93 1.16 9.52
N ALA A 98 -34.25 1.09 9.29
CA ALA A 98 -34.85 1.42 8.00
C ALA A 98 -34.84 2.93 7.67
N ALA A 99 -34.57 3.81 8.65
CA ALA A 99 -34.66 5.26 8.45
C ALA A 99 -33.36 5.91 7.92
N VAL A 100 -32.21 5.25 8.05
CA VAL A 100 -30.95 5.72 7.43
C VAL A 100 -30.82 5.18 5.99
N SER A 101 -31.55 4.11 5.66
CA SER A 101 -31.79 3.65 4.28
C SER A 101 -32.88 4.44 3.55
N SER A 102 -33.56 5.39 4.21
CA SER A 102 -34.72 6.09 3.65
C SER A 102 -34.65 7.61 3.79
N VAL A 103 -33.49 8.23 3.59
CA VAL A 103 -33.46 9.64 3.18
C VAL A 103 -33.82 9.69 1.70
N ARG A 104 -35.12 9.50 1.40
CA ARG A 104 -35.71 10.00 0.16
C ARG A 104 -35.74 11.52 0.28
N LEU A 105 -34.70 12.17 -0.24
CA LEU A 105 -34.76 13.60 -0.53
C LEU A 105 -35.36 13.73 -1.92
N HIS A 106 -36.54 14.36 -1.96
CA HIS A 106 -37.26 14.71 -3.17
C HIS A 106 -36.36 15.48 -4.14
N SER A 107 -35.89 14.80 -5.19
CA SER A 107 -35.60 15.46 -6.45
C SER A 107 -36.94 15.67 -7.14
N ALA A 108 -37.31 16.94 -7.35
CA ALA A 108 -38.35 17.25 -8.31
C ALA A 108 -37.85 16.81 -9.70
N ASN A 109 -38.65 15.95 -10.34
CA ASN A 109 -38.54 15.41 -11.70
C ASN A 109 -37.65 14.16 -11.90
N GLY A 110 -38.21 13.01 -11.52
CA GLY A 110 -38.65 11.97 -12.45
C GLY A 110 -37.62 11.22 -13.32
N SER A 111 -37.11 10.10 -12.80
CA SER A 111 -37.23 8.74 -13.39
C SER A 111 -36.49 7.76 -12.48
N ASP A 112 -37.24 6.81 -11.92
CA ASP A 112 -36.80 5.78 -10.98
C ASP A 112 -35.99 4.71 -11.71
N ASP A 113 -34.70 4.59 -11.41
CA ASP A 113 -33.89 3.40 -11.71
C ASP A 113 -32.83 3.21 -10.61
N GLY A 114 -32.72 1.98 -10.12
CA GLY A 114 -32.09 1.62 -8.84
C GLY A 114 -30.60 1.94 -8.74
N VAL A 115 -30.25 2.89 -7.86
CA VAL A 115 -28.87 3.12 -7.42
C VAL A 115 -28.57 2.18 -6.25
N LEU A 116 -27.90 1.07 -6.54
CA LEU A 116 -27.22 0.25 -5.54
C LEU A 116 -26.09 1.09 -4.93
N ASP A 117 -25.98 1.10 -3.59
CA ASP A 117 -24.87 1.74 -2.86
C ASP A 117 -23.52 1.11 -3.28
N SER A 118 -22.88 1.64 -4.32
CA SER A 118 -21.55 1.19 -4.76
C SER A 118 -20.48 1.78 -3.83
N ASN A 119 -19.74 0.90 -3.16
CA ASN A 119 -18.60 1.26 -2.31
C ASN A 119 -17.32 1.61 -3.12
N SER A 120 -17.43 1.67 -4.44
CA SER A 120 -16.34 1.90 -5.40
C SER A 120 -16.62 3.14 -6.24
N LEU A 121 -15.55 3.77 -6.72
CA LEU A 121 -15.58 4.88 -7.65
C LEU A 121 -16.09 4.37 -9.01
N SER A 122 -17.18 4.95 -9.50
CA SER A 122 -17.76 4.58 -10.78
C SER A 122 -17.46 5.62 -11.88
N ASP A 123 -17.95 5.37 -13.08
CA ASP A 123 -17.90 6.32 -14.18
C ASP A 123 -18.59 7.66 -13.84
N ALA A 124 -19.63 7.65 -12.99
CA ALA A 124 -20.29 8.87 -12.53
C ALA A 124 -19.33 9.72 -11.66
N GLY A 125 -18.59 9.08 -10.76
CA GLY A 125 -17.52 9.71 -9.99
C GLY A 125 -16.43 10.29 -10.90
N MET A 126 -16.00 9.55 -11.92
CA MET A 126 -15.03 10.03 -12.91
C MET A 126 -15.53 11.26 -13.68
N THR A 127 -16.80 11.27 -14.09
CA THR A 127 -17.43 12.44 -14.70
C THR A 127 -17.43 13.64 -13.75
N ALA A 128 -17.73 13.43 -12.46
CA ALA A 128 -17.69 14.49 -11.45
C ALA A 128 -16.27 15.04 -11.22
N ILE A 129 -15.22 14.19 -11.29
CA ILE A 129 -13.81 14.64 -11.29
C ILE A 129 -13.56 15.54 -12.50
N GLY A 130 -13.96 15.10 -13.70
CA GLY A 130 -13.79 15.85 -14.94
C GLY A 130 -14.48 17.21 -14.93
N ASP A 131 -15.71 17.28 -14.42
CA ASP A 131 -16.48 18.53 -14.32
C ASP A 131 -15.99 19.46 -13.21
N GLY A 132 -15.57 18.87 -12.08
CA GLY A 132 -15.20 19.60 -10.88
C GLY A 132 -13.82 20.23 -10.91
N PHE A 133 -12.88 19.57 -11.58
CA PHE A 133 -11.45 19.89 -11.51
C PHE A 133 -10.86 20.22 -12.88
N PRO A 134 -11.22 21.35 -13.51
CA PRO A 134 -10.75 21.70 -14.85
C PRO A 134 -9.24 21.99 -14.94
N LYS A 135 -8.56 22.13 -13.80
CA LYS A 135 -7.11 22.35 -13.69
C LYS A 135 -6.35 21.08 -13.26
N LEU A 136 -6.97 19.91 -13.37
CA LEU A 136 -6.35 18.65 -12.97
C LEU A 136 -5.09 18.39 -13.80
N GLU A 137 -3.96 18.27 -13.11
CA GLU A 137 -2.65 17.94 -13.67
C GLU A 137 -2.24 16.50 -13.33
N LYS A 138 -2.70 15.96 -12.18
CA LYS A 138 -2.32 14.63 -11.69
C LYS A 138 -3.55 13.88 -11.17
N LEU A 139 -3.77 12.68 -11.69
CA LEU A 139 -4.81 11.78 -11.21
C LEU A 139 -4.19 10.41 -10.93
N SER A 140 -4.42 9.89 -9.73
CA SER A 140 -4.05 8.53 -9.35
C SER A 140 -5.28 7.79 -8.85
N LEU A 141 -5.61 6.71 -9.53
CA LEU A 141 -6.70 5.78 -9.27
C LEU A 141 -6.06 4.42 -9.08
N ILE A 142 -6.15 3.88 -7.87
CA ILE A 142 -5.55 2.60 -7.53
C ILE A 142 -6.67 1.64 -7.11
N TRP A 143 -6.79 0.54 -7.85
CA TRP A 143 -7.80 -0.51 -7.68
C TRP A 143 -9.25 0.00 -7.78
N CYS A 144 -9.49 1.08 -8.53
CA CYS A 144 -10.83 1.58 -8.83
C CYS A 144 -11.50 0.71 -9.89
N SER A 145 -11.90 -0.50 -9.48
CA SER A 145 -12.36 -1.59 -10.35
C SER A 145 -13.67 -1.30 -11.10
N SER A 146 -14.48 -0.36 -10.60
CA SER A 146 -15.75 0.04 -11.22
C SER A 146 -15.63 1.18 -12.22
N VAL A 147 -14.41 1.69 -12.45
CA VAL A 147 -14.14 2.67 -13.52
C VAL A 147 -13.93 1.93 -14.84
N SER A 148 -14.63 2.37 -15.88
CA SER A 148 -14.57 1.82 -17.23
C SER A 148 -14.03 2.82 -18.26
N SER A 149 -14.07 2.43 -19.54
CA SER A 149 -13.71 3.31 -20.65
C SER A 149 -14.59 4.55 -20.72
N ILE A 150 -15.84 4.47 -20.27
CA ILE A 150 -16.80 5.59 -20.30
C ILE A 150 -16.33 6.69 -19.36
N GLY A 151 -16.02 6.36 -18.10
CA GLY A 151 -15.53 7.31 -17.11
C GLY A 151 -14.20 7.92 -17.50
N LEU A 152 -13.26 7.11 -17.99
CA LEU A 152 -11.96 7.61 -18.43
C LEU A 152 -12.06 8.52 -19.66
N THR A 153 -12.94 8.20 -20.61
CA THR A 153 -13.22 9.07 -21.77
C THR A 153 -13.81 10.41 -21.33
N SER A 154 -14.82 10.37 -20.44
CA SER A 154 -15.43 11.58 -19.88
C SER A 154 -14.42 12.50 -19.20
N LEU A 155 -13.48 11.90 -18.44
CA LEU A 155 -12.40 12.62 -17.79
C LEU A 155 -11.42 13.22 -18.81
N ALA A 156 -10.96 12.43 -19.78
CA ALA A 156 -10.04 12.88 -20.83
C ALA A 156 -10.62 14.05 -21.65
N ASP A 157 -11.95 14.05 -21.86
CA ASP A 157 -12.64 15.10 -22.58
C ASP A 157 -12.60 16.46 -21.87
N LYS A 158 -12.48 16.48 -20.55
CA LYS A 158 -12.52 17.70 -19.74
C LYS A 158 -11.15 18.13 -19.19
N CYS A 159 -10.30 17.16 -18.83
CA CYS A 159 -9.02 17.39 -18.15
C CYS A 159 -7.83 17.50 -19.13
N LYS A 160 -7.79 18.54 -19.96
CA LYS A 160 -6.73 18.71 -21.00
C LYS A 160 -5.33 19.05 -20.46
N LEU A 161 -5.24 19.46 -19.20
CA LEU A 161 -3.98 19.81 -18.53
C LEU A 161 -3.34 18.63 -17.79
N LEU A 162 -3.87 17.43 -17.98
CA LEU A 162 -3.37 16.23 -17.32
C LEU A 162 -1.94 15.91 -17.76
N LYS A 163 -1.04 15.83 -16.78
CA LYS A 163 0.39 15.52 -16.91
C LYS A 163 0.75 14.16 -16.33
N SER A 164 0.05 13.70 -15.31
CA SER A 164 0.30 12.42 -14.67
C SER A 164 -1.00 11.66 -14.48
N LEU A 165 -1.03 10.42 -14.96
CA LEU A 165 -2.15 9.52 -14.84
C LEU A 165 -1.67 8.17 -14.33
N ASP A 166 -2.20 7.75 -13.19
CA ASP A 166 -1.92 6.46 -12.59
C ASP A 166 -3.22 5.70 -12.47
N LEU A 167 -3.30 4.55 -13.15
CA LEU A 167 -4.51 3.73 -13.30
C LEU A 167 -4.33 2.34 -12.72
N GLN A 168 -3.38 2.16 -11.79
CA GLN A 168 -3.00 0.86 -11.28
C GLN A 168 -4.23 0.02 -10.87
N GLY A 169 -4.38 -1.18 -11.43
CA GLY A 169 -5.48 -2.09 -11.07
C GLY A 169 -6.88 -1.62 -11.51
N CYS A 170 -7.01 -0.71 -12.48
CA CYS A 170 -8.30 -0.24 -13.01
C CYS A 170 -8.67 -0.95 -14.33
N TYR A 171 -9.97 -1.09 -14.60
CA TYR A 171 -10.50 -1.76 -15.81
C TYR A 171 -10.98 -0.77 -16.88
N VAL A 172 -10.09 0.11 -17.32
CA VAL A 172 -10.44 1.27 -18.16
C VAL A 172 -10.67 0.96 -19.64
N GLY A 173 -10.26 -0.22 -20.12
CA GLY A 173 -10.38 -0.62 -21.53
C GLY A 173 -9.61 0.24 -22.54
N ASP A 174 -9.46 -0.28 -23.76
CA ASP A 174 -8.64 0.37 -24.81
C ASP A 174 -9.19 1.74 -25.23
N GLN A 175 -10.51 1.86 -25.34
CA GLN A 175 -11.18 3.10 -25.76
C GLN A 175 -10.93 4.26 -24.78
N GLY A 176 -10.90 3.98 -23.48
CA GLY A 176 -10.66 5.01 -22.47
C GLY A 176 -9.25 5.57 -22.59
N LEU A 177 -8.25 4.69 -22.78
CA LEU A 177 -6.86 5.13 -22.92
C LEU A 177 -6.59 5.80 -24.28
N ALA A 178 -7.24 5.35 -25.35
CA ALA A 178 -7.25 6.02 -26.65
C ALA A 178 -7.76 7.46 -26.53
N ALA A 179 -8.86 7.69 -25.77
CA ALA A 179 -9.37 9.03 -25.49
C ALA A 179 -8.33 9.90 -24.75
N VAL A 180 -7.61 9.33 -23.78
CA VAL A 180 -6.49 10.02 -23.12
C VAL A 180 -5.41 10.43 -24.14
N GLY A 181 -4.99 9.52 -25.02
CA GLY A 181 -4.05 9.81 -26.10
C GLY A 181 -4.52 10.94 -27.02
N LYS A 182 -5.81 10.93 -27.38
CA LYS A 182 -6.43 11.95 -28.23
C LYS A 182 -6.51 13.31 -27.55
N CYS A 183 -6.82 13.36 -26.26
CA CYS A 183 -7.23 14.58 -25.58
C CYS A 183 -6.14 15.20 -24.68
N CYS A 184 -5.34 14.39 -23.98
CA CYS A 184 -4.43 14.84 -22.93
C CYS A 184 -3.01 15.03 -23.47
N LYS A 185 -2.81 16.02 -24.35
CA LYS A 185 -1.54 16.26 -25.07
C LYS A 185 -0.35 16.69 -24.21
N GLN A 186 -0.56 16.92 -22.91
CA GLN A 186 0.48 17.28 -21.94
C GLN A 186 0.85 16.11 -21.04
N LEU A 187 0.37 14.88 -21.32
CA LEU A 187 0.64 13.74 -20.48
C LEU A 187 2.14 13.40 -20.52
N GLU A 188 2.78 13.43 -19.35
CA GLU A 188 4.20 13.16 -19.13
C GLU A 188 4.39 11.80 -18.45
N ASP A 189 3.54 11.44 -17.49
CA ASP A 189 3.67 10.23 -16.69
C ASP A 189 2.42 9.35 -16.79
N LEU A 190 2.60 8.09 -17.17
CA LEU A 190 1.53 7.10 -17.22
C LEU A 190 1.91 5.79 -16.53
N ASN A 191 1.04 5.31 -15.64
CA ASN A 191 1.18 4.02 -14.97
C ASN A 191 -0.04 3.12 -15.26
N LEU A 192 0.21 2.00 -15.94
CA LEU A 192 -0.79 1.00 -16.38
C LEU A 192 -0.59 -0.36 -15.70
N ARG A 193 0.10 -0.40 -14.56
CA ARG A 193 0.37 -1.66 -13.86
C ARG A 193 -0.93 -2.34 -13.42
N PHE A 194 -1.02 -3.65 -13.61
CA PHE A 194 -2.18 -4.47 -13.25
C PHE A 194 -3.49 -4.02 -13.93
N CYS A 195 -3.42 -3.31 -15.06
CA CYS A 195 -4.60 -2.96 -15.84
C CYS A 195 -4.99 -4.14 -16.73
N GLU A 196 -6.01 -4.89 -16.33
CA GLU A 196 -6.52 -6.01 -17.11
C GLU A 196 -7.29 -5.53 -18.35
N GLY A 197 -7.23 -6.34 -19.42
CA GLY A 197 -8.01 -6.10 -20.63
C GLY A 197 -7.41 -5.09 -21.63
N LEU A 198 -6.35 -4.37 -21.27
CA LEU A 198 -5.63 -3.48 -22.20
C LEU A 198 -4.83 -4.27 -23.24
N THR A 199 -4.91 -3.86 -24.50
CA THR A 199 -4.18 -4.48 -25.63
C THR A 199 -3.17 -3.52 -26.28
N ASP A 200 -2.39 -4.01 -27.23
CA ASP A 200 -1.47 -3.17 -28.02
C ASP A 200 -2.15 -1.95 -28.66
N VAL A 201 -3.41 -2.09 -29.07
CA VAL A 201 -4.18 -1.02 -29.73
C VAL A 201 -4.20 0.25 -28.89
N CYS A 202 -4.42 0.13 -27.58
CA CYS A 202 -4.52 1.30 -26.71
C CYS A 202 -3.17 2.02 -26.54
N VAL A 203 -2.06 1.28 -26.48
CA VAL A 203 -0.72 1.86 -26.35
C VAL A 203 -0.29 2.50 -27.67
N VAL A 204 -0.66 1.90 -28.81
CA VAL A 204 -0.42 2.49 -30.13
C VAL A 204 -1.14 3.83 -30.27
N GLU A 205 -2.44 3.89 -29.98
CA GLU A 205 -3.21 5.14 -30.05
C GLU A 205 -2.71 6.19 -29.06
N LEU A 206 -2.35 5.76 -27.84
CA LEU A 206 -1.73 6.62 -26.86
C LEU A 206 -0.41 7.21 -27.38
N ALA A 207 0.50 6.37 -27.89
CA ALA A 207 1.81 6.80 -28.38
C ALA A 207 1.68 7.77 -29.56
N LEU A 208 0.76 7.53 -30.49
CA LEU A 208 0.42 8.48 -31.57
C LEU A 208 -0.07 9.83 -31.02
N GLY A 209 -0.81 9.80 -29.92
CA GLY A 209 -1.42 10.95 -29.31
C GLY A 209 -0.49 11.82 -28.45
N VAL A 210 0.34 11.19 -27.62
CA VAL A 210 1.18 11.84 -26.58
C VAL A 210 2.68 11.62 -26.77
N GLY A 211 3.13 11.08 -27.90
CA GLY A 211 4.54 10.72 -28.12
C GLY A 211 5.55 11.87 -27.93
N ASN A 212 5.13 13.13 -28.13
CA ASN A 212 5.99 14.29 -27.90
C ASN A 212 6.10 14.71 -26.43
N SER A 213 5.14 14.34 -25.58
CA SER A 213 5.08 14.75 -24.17
C SER A 213 5.42 13.63 -23.18
N LEU A 214 5.19 12.37 -23.55
CA LEU A 214 5.34 11.24 -22.64
C LEU A 214 6.82 11.05 -22.24
N LYS A 215 7.08 11.11 -20.94
CA LYS A 215 8.40 10.96 -20.31
C LYS A 215 8.50 9.70 -19.47
N SER A 216 7.41 9.19 -18.91
CA SER A 216 7.41 8.01 -18.06
C SER A 216 6.27 7.06 -18.41
N LEU A 217 6.59 5.78 -18.62
CA LEU A 217 5.63 4.72 -18.86
C LEU A 217 5.93 3.50 -17.96
N GLY A 218 4.92 3.06 -17.21
CA GLY A 218 4.96 1.83 -16.42
C GLY A 218 3.91 0.84 -16.89
N ILE A 219 4.33 -0.37 -17.23
CA ILE A 219 3.45 -1.50 -17.61
C ILE A 219 3.90 -2.70 -16.77
N ALA A 220 2.96 -3.31 -16.04
CA ALA A 220 3.19 -4.56 -15.33
C ALA A 220 1.95 -5.44 -15.38
N ALA A 221 2.10 -6.75 -15.49
CA ALA A 221 1.00 -7.71 -15.44
C ALA A 221 -0.14 -7.42 -16.44
N CYS A 222 0.21 -6.95 -17.64
CA CYS A 222 -0.74 -6.70 -18.73
C CYS A 222 -0.57 -7.78 -19.82
N ALA A 223 -1.31 -8.89 -19.70
CA ALA A 223 -1.11 -10.10 -20.53
C ALA A 223 -1.36 -9.91 -22.04
N LYS A 224 -2.01 -8.82 -22.47
CA LYS A 224 -2.31 -8.56 -23.90
C LYS A 224 -1.48 -7.44 -24.51
N ILE A 225 -0.46 -6.94 -23.78
CA ILE A 225 0.50 -5.97 -24.28
C ILE A 225 1.77 -6.72 -24.69
N THR A 226 2.19 -6.53 -25.94
CA THR A 226 3.27 -7.26 -26.60
C THR A 226 4.33 -6.30 -27.16
N ASP A 227 5.27 -6.85 -27.94
CA ASP A 227 6.28 -6.06 -28.67
C ASP A 227 5.67 -5.00 -29.60
N ALA A 228 4.46 -5.23 -30.15
CA ALA A 228 3.82 -4.28 -31.05
C ALA A 228 3.51 -2.94 -30.37
N ALA A 229 3.07 -2.95 -29.11
CA ALA A 229 2.94 -1.74 -28.31
C ALA A 229 4.29 -1.01 -28.12
N MET A 230 5.34 -1.77 -27.81
CA MET A 230 6.67 -1.19 -27.56
C MET A 230 7.35 -0.66 -28.83
N GLU A 231 7.05 -1.26 -29.99
CA GLU A 231 7.41 -0.72 -31.30
C GLU A 231 6.78 0.65 -31.52
N ALA A 232 5.48 0.80 -31.26
CA ALA A 232 4.81 2.10 -31.36
C ALA A 232 5.40 3.14 -30.39
N VAL A 233 5.70 2.74 -29.15
CA VAL A 233 6.40 3.60 -28.19
C VAL A 233 7.78 4.02 -28.73
N GLY A 234 8.57 3.08 -29.24
CA GLY A 234 9.86 3.37 -29.85
C GLY A 234 9.77 4.32 -31.05
N VAL A 235 8.74 4.16 -31.90
CA VAL A 235 8.53 5.01 -33.08
C VAL A 235 8.10 6.43 -32.68
N HIS A 236 7.19 6.59 -31.73
CA HIS A 236 6.54 7.88 -31.47
C HIS A 236 7.03 8.63 -30.21
N CYS A 237 7.45 7.93 -29.16
CA CYS A 237 7.73 8.52 -27.84
C CYS A 237 9.19 8.98 -27.67
N LYS A 238 9.64 9.95 -28.48
CA LYS A 238 11.06 10.38 -28.50
C LYS A 238 11.54 11.06 -27.20
N SER A 239 10.60 11.60 -26.42
CA SER A 239 10.86 12.26 -25.13
C SER A 239 10.87 11.30 -23.94
N LEU A 240 10.74 9.98 -24.16
CA LEU A 240 10.65 9.01 -23.09
C LEU A 240 11.96 8.95 -22.30
N GLU A 241 11.87 9.19 -20.98
CA GLU A 241 12.99 9.18 -20.05
C GLU A 241 12.95 7.97 -19.12
N ASN A 242 11.77 7.48 -18.74
CA ASN A 242 11.59 6.40 -17.78
C ASN A 242 10.68 5.32 -18.36
N LEU A 243 11.18 4.09 -18.39
CA LEU A 243 10.41 2.92 -18.80
C LEU A 243 10.53 1.82 -17.75
N SER A 244 9.39 1.28 -17.34
CA SER A 244 9.32 0.10 -16.47
C SER A 244 8.41 -0.94 -17.10
N LEU A 245 8.96 -2.11 -17.38
CA LEU A 245 8.25 -3.23 -18.00
C LEU A 245 8.33 -4.48 -17.12
N ASP A 246 7.17 -5.08 -16.87
CA ASP A 246 6.98 -6.37 -16.22
C ASP A 246 5.86 -7.10 -16.98
N ALA A 247 6.22 -7.75 -18.09
CA ALA A 247 5.27 -8.37 -18.99
C ALA A 247 5.89 -9.61 -19.63
N GLU A 248 5.09 -10.67 -19.70
CA GLU A 248 5.49 -11.98 -20.22
C GLU A 248 5.68 -11.98 -21.74
N PHE A 249 4.84 -11.23 -22.46
CA PHE A 249 4.79 -11.22 -23.92
C PHE A 249 5.66 -10.12 -24.57
N ILE A 250 6.48 -9.42 -23.78
CA ILE A 250 7.50 -8.49 -24.31
C ILE A 250 8.83 -9.25 -24.44
N HIS A 251 9.38 -9.24 -25.64
CA HIS A 251 10.64 -9.89 -26.01
C HIS A 251 11.68 -8.85 -26.45
N ASN A 252 12.79 -9.32 -27.03
CA ASN A 252 13.85 -8.45 -27.53
C ASN A 252 13.34 -7.38 -28.48
N LYS A 253 12.41 -7.72 -29.40
CA LYS A 253 11.95 -6.81 -30.45
C LYS A 253 11.35 -5.52 -29.88
N GLY A 254 10.52 -5.62 -28.85
CA GLY A 254 9.93 -4.46 -28.18
C GLY A 254 10.97 -3.60 -27.49
N VAL A 255 11.85 -4.21 -26.68
CA VAL A 255 12.90 -3.46 -25.93
C VAL A 255 13.93 -2.83 -26.89
N VAL A 256 14.33 -3.53 -27.95
CA VAL A 256 15.22 -3.01 -28.99
C VAL A 256 14.61 -1.80 -29.68
N SER A 257 13.32 -1.86 -30.02
CA SER A 257 12.60 -0.76 -30.68
C SER A 257 12.55 0.49 -29.79
N VAL A 258 12.28 0.32 -28.49
CA VAL A 258 12.36 1.44 -27.54
C VAL A 258 13.78 1.97 -27.44
N ALA A 259 14.78 1.10 -27.28
CA ALA A 259 16.18 1.51 -27.11
C ALA A 259 16.68 2.37 -28.30
N GLN A 260 16.39 1.92 -29.52
CA GLN A 260 16.75 2.65 -30.74
C GLN A 260 15.89 3.90 -30.95
N GLY A 261 14.64 3.86 -30.49
CA GLY A 261 13.66 4.90 -30.69
C GLY A 261 13.69 6.06 -29.70
N CYS A 262 14.17 5.83 -28.47
CA CYS A 262 14.07 6.74 -27.32
C CYS A 262 15.45 7.14 -26.78
N PRO A 263 16.18 8.06 -27.43
CA PRO A 263 17.55 8.42 -27.04
C PRO A 263 17.64 9.20 -25.71
N ALA A 264 16.52 9.74 -25.23
CA ALA A 264 16.43 10.46 -23.96
C ALA A 264 16.26 9.54 -22.74
N LEU A 265 16.25 8.21 -22.93
CA LEU A 265 16.01 7.25 -21.86
C LEU A 265 17.08 7.35 -20.76
N LYS A 266 16.62 7.64 -19.53
CA LYS A 266 17.43 7.77 -18.31
C LYS A 266 17.20 6.62 -17.35
N SER A 267 16.01 6.03 -17.29
CA SER A 267 15.69 4.92 -16.41
C SER A 267 15.03 3.78 -17.17
N LEU A 268 15.62 2.59 -17.08
CA LEU A 268 15.06 1.37 -17.63
C LEU A 268 14.97 0.30 -16.53
N LYS A 269 13.75 -0.18 -16.28
CA LYS A 269 13.48 -1.28 -15.35
C LYS A 269 12.81 -2.41 -16.10
N LEU A 270 13.38 -3.60 -16.05
CA LEU A 270 12.91 -4.77 -16.78
C LEU A 270 12.66 -5.94 -15.83
N GLN A 271 11.53 -6.60 -16.02
CA GLN A 271 11.13 -7.86 -15.42
C GLN A 271 10.37 -8.68 -16.49
N CYS A 272 11.00 -8.88 -17.64
CA CYS A 272 10.42 -9.57 -18.80
C CYS A 272 11.23 -10.83 -19.08
N ILE A 273 10.75 -12.00 -18.64
CA ILE A 273 11.50 -13.26 -18.65
C ILE A 273 12.05 -13.69 -20.03
N ASN A 274 11.50 -13.14 -21.12
CA ASN A 274 11.85 -13.47 -22.49
C ASN A 274 12.84 -12.50 -23.18
N VAL A 275 13.36 -11.51 -22.45
CA VAL A 275 14.38 -10.59 -22.95
C VAL A 275 15.80 -11.14 -22.69
N THR A 276 16.70 -10.98 -23.68
CA THR A 276 18.08 -11.52 -23.67
C THR A 276 19.13 -10.44 -23.96
N ASP A 277 20.42 -10.82 -23.97
CA ASP A 277 21.56 -9.91 -24.19
C ASP A 277 21.44 -9.05 -25.45
N GLU A 278 20.66 -9.46 -26.44
CA GLU A 278 20.37 -8.67 -27.65
C GLU A 278 19.73 -7.31 -27.29
N ALA A 279 18.74 -7.31 -26.41
CA ALA A 279 18.09 -6.09 -25.96
C ALA A 279 19.04 -5.18 -25.17
N LEU A 280 19.82 -5.75 -24.24
CA LEU A 280 20.83 -4.98 -23.49
C LEU A 280 21.95 -4.46 -24.39
N THR A 281 22.25 -5.16 -25.49
CA THR A 281 23.17 -4.67 -26.51
C THR A 281 22.61 -3.44 -27.20
N ALA A 282 21.34 -3.46 -27.61
CA ALA A 282 20.68 -2.29 -28.19
C ALA A 282 20.59 -1.10 -27.21
N VAL A 283 20.32 -1.38 -25.93
CA VAL A 283 20.33 -0.37 -24.85
C VAL A 283 21.73 0.24 -24.72
N GLY A 284 22.76 -0.61 -24.66
CA GLY A 284 24.15 -0.17 -24.56
C GLY A 284 24.62 0.66 -25.76
N THR A 285 24.10 0.41 -26.96
CA THR A 285 24.47 1.18 -28.16
C THR A 285 23.67 2.47 -28.33
N SER A 286 22.42 2.52 -27.87
CA SER A 286 21.47 3.59 -28.20
C SER A 286 21.13 4.51 -27.02
N CYS A 287 21.04 3.97 -25.80
CA CYS A 287 20.62 4.70 -24.60
C CYS A 287 21.81 5.32 -23.85
N LEU A 288 22.50 6.26 -24.48
CA LEU A 288 23.72 6.88 -23.92
C LEU A 288 23.46 7.80 -22.71
N SER A 289 22.21 8.19 -22.50
CA SER A 289 21.77 9.01 -21.36
C SER A 289 21.32 8.18 -20.14
N LEU A 290 21.45 6.85 -20.19
CA LEU A 290 20.94 5.97 -19.15
C LEU A 290 21.66 6.22 -17.81
N GLU A 291 20.88 6.49 -16.77
CA GLU A 291 21.31 6.75 -15.40
C GLU A 291 20.90 5.62 -14.43
N VAL A 292 19.78 4.94 -14.71
CA VAL A 292 19.22 3.88 -13.87
C VAL A 292 18.93 2.64 -14.73
N LEU A 293 19.49 1.49 -14.33
CA LEU A 293 19.18 0.19 -14.89
C LEU A 293 18.78 -0.77 -13.77
N ALA A 294 17.59 -1.36 -13.86
CA ALA A 294 17.15 -2.40 -12.94
C ALA A 294 16.71 -3.64 -13.71
N LEU A 295 17.28 -4.79 -13.37
CA LEU A 295 17.02 -6.08 -14.01
C LEU A 295 16.53 -7.07 -12.94
N TYR A 296 15.34 -7.61 -13.10
CA TYR A 296 14.71 -8.54 -12.16
C TYR A 296 14.40 -9.90 -12.82
N SER A 297 14.76 -10.98 -12.15
CA SER A 297 14.35 -12.37 -12.47
C SER A 297 14.71 -12.81 -13.89
N PHE A 298 15.97 -12.57 -14.29
CA PHE A 298 16.45 -12.93 -15.63
C PHE A 298 17.27 -14.21 -15.65
N GLN A 299 16.72 -15.23 -16.28
CA GLN A 299 17.42 -16.49 -16.56
C GLN A 299 18.17 -16.49 -17.92
N LYS A 300 18.14 -15.41 -18.70
CA LYS A 300 18.73 -15.38 -20.05
C LYS A 300 19.80 -14.31 -20.27
N PHE A 301 20.07 -13.44 -19.30
CA PHE A 301 21.14 -12.43 -19.40
C PHE A 301 22.49 -13.01 -18.99
N THR A 302 23.51 -12.74 -19.78
CA THR A 302 24.89 -13.11 -19.48
C THR A 302 25.77 -11.87 -19.37
N ASP A 303 27.04 -12.06 -19.03
CA ASP A 303 28.04 -10.99 -19.01
C ASP A 303 28.09 -10.17 -20.31
N LYS A 304 27.63 -10.71 -21.45
CA LYS A 304 27.59 -9.99 -22.73
C LYS A 304 26.68 -8.76 -22.68
N GLY A 305 25.49 -8.87 -22.07
CA GLY A 305 24.54 -7.77 -21.95
C GLY A 305 25.12 -6.61 -21.14
N LEU A 306 25.60 -6.88 -19.92
CA LEU A 306 26.20 -5.84 -19.07
C LEU A 306 27.53 -5.30 -19.63
N ARG A 307 28.26 -6.07 -20.44
CA ARG A 307 29.42 -5.55 -21.18
C ARG A 307 29.04 -4.48 -22.19
N ALA A 308 27.91 -4.63 -22.88
CA ALA A 308 27.41 -3.59 -23.79
C ALA A 308 27.00 -2.33 -23.02
N ILE A 309 26.30 -2.49 -21.88
CA ILE A 309 25.96 -1.38 -20.98
C ILE A 309 27.22 -0.65 -20.51
N GLY A 310 28.22 -1.38 -20.00
CA GLY A 310 29.51 -0.80 -19.58
C GLY A 310 30.24 -0.05 -20.70
N LYS A 311 30.11 -0.50 -21.95
CA LYS A 311 30.72 0.18 -23.11
C LYS A 311 30.05 1.50 -23.47
N GLY A 312 28.72 1.60 -23.42
CA GLY A 312 28.02 2.80 -23.90
C GLY A 312 27.39 3.71 -22.84
N CYS A 313 26.80 3.16 -21.78
CA CYS A 313 26.00 3.92 -20.80
C CYS A 313 26.89 4.60 -19.73
N LYS A 314 27.67 5.61 -20.13
CA LYS A 314 28.68 6.25 -19.26
C LYS A 314 28.10 7.06 -18.09
N LYS A 315 26.83 7.45 -18.17
CA LYS A 315 26.09 8.20 -17.14
C LYS A 315 25.39 7.30 -16.12
N LEU A 316 25.60 5.97 -16.19
CA LEU A 316 24.94 5.04 -15.28
C LEU A 316 25.35 5.31 -13.83
N LYS A 317 24.35 5.60 -12.99
CA LYS A 317 24.48 5.91 -11.57
C LYS A 317 23.93 4.80 -10.69
N ASN A 318 22.84 4.15 -11.11
CA ASN A 318 22.13 3.17 -10.31
C ASN A 318 22.00 1.87 -11.09
N LEU A 319 22.57 0.79 -10.55
CA LEU A 319 22.43 -0.56 -11.09
C LEU A 319 21.78 -1.46 -10.03
N ILE A 320 20.66 -2.08 -10.39
CA ILE A 320 20.00 -3.12 -9.59
C ILE A 320 19.98 -4.39 -10.44
N VAL A 321 20.54 -5.48 -9.92
CA VAL A 321 20.45 -6.81 -10.52
C VAL A 321 19.90 -7.77 -9.48
N SER A 322 18.71 -8.32 -9.75
CA SER A 322 18.02 -9.25 -8.86
C SER A 322 17.73 -10.56 -9.60
N ASP A 323 18.08 -11.68 -8.98
CA ASP A 323 17.84 -13.05 -9.49
C ASP A 323 18.33 -13.26 -10.94
N CYS A 324 19.48 -12.65 -11.26
CA CYS A 324 20.13 -12.77 -12.57
C CYS A 324 21.22 -13.84 -12.53
N PHE A 325 20.81 -15.11 -12.59
CA PHE A 325 21.68 -16.26 -12.26
C PHE A 325 22.88 -16.47 -13.18
N PHE A 326 22.84 -15.97 -14.42
CA PHE A 326 23.93 -16.15 -15.40
C PHE A 326 24.90 -14.95 -15.49
N LEU A 327 24.72 -13.94 -14.63
CA LEU A 327 25.70 -12.86 -14.48
C LEU A 327 26.82 -13.30 -13.53
N GLY A 328 28.06 -13.11 -13.97
CA GLY A 328 29.26 -13.38 -13.18
C GLY A 328 30.14 -12.15 -12.98
N ASP A 329 31.35 -12.38 -12.46
CA ASP A 329 32.30 -11.33 -12.12
C ASP A 329 32.67 -10.41 -13.30
N ASN A 330 32.77 -10.95 -14.53
CA ASN A 330 33.10 -10.12 -15.70
C ASN A 330 31.99 -9.12 -16.03
N ALA A 331 30.75 -9.38 -15.61
CA ALA A 331 29.64 -8.46 -15.80
C ALA A 331 29.84 -7.22 -14.93
N LEU A 332 30.12 -7.41 -13.62
CA LEU A 332 30.43 -6.31 -12.72
C LEU A 332 31.74 -5.61 -13.07
N GLU A 333 32.76 -6.33 -13.52
CA GLU A 333 34.01 -5.74 -14.00
C GLU A 333 33.76 -4.79 -15.19
N SER A 334 32.93 -5.21 -16.15
CA SER A 334 32.58 -4.38 -17.31
C SER A 334 31.82 -3.11 -16.90
N ILE A 335 30.93 -3.21 -15.91
CA ILE A 335 30.24 -2.04 -15.35
C ILE A 335 31.23 -1.15 -14.59
N ALA A 336 32.09 -1.71 -13.74
CA ALA A 336 33.05 -0.97 -12.94
C ALA A 336 34.04 -0.18 -13.81
N THR A 337 34.58 -0.82 -14.85
CA THR A 337 35.50 -0.19 -15.80
C THR A 337 34.81 0.81 -16.70
N GLY A 338 33.54 0.58 -17.05
CA GLY A 338 32.78 1.37 -17.99
C GLY A 338 32.03 2.58 -17.41
N CYS A 339 31.44 2.44 -16.22
CA CYS A 339 30.46 3.36 -15.63
C CYS A 339 31.03 4.04 -14.37
N LYS A 340 31.79 5.13 -14.56
CA LYS A 340 32.52 5.81 -13.47
C LYS A 340 31.65 6.70 -12.59
N GLU A 341 30.40 6.94 -12.99
CA GLU A 341 29.41 7.69 -12.21
C GLU A 341 28.53 6.81 -11.30
N LEU A 342 28.84 5.52 -11.18
CA LEU A 342 28.07 4.60 -10.35
C LEU A 342 28.06 5.07 -8.87
N THR A 343 26.85 5.26 -8.35
CA THR A 343 26.57 5.72 -6.98
C THR A 343 25.79 4.67 -6.19
N HIS A 344 24.94 3.88 -6.84
CA HIS A 344 24.11 2.87 -6.20
C HIS A 344 24.30 1.52 -6.92
N LEU A 345 24.69 0.50 -6.17
CA LEU A 345 24.77 -0.88 -6.64
C LEU A 345 23.97 -1.79 -5.70
N GLU A 346 22.97 -2.47 -6.24
CA GLU A 346 22.25 -3.54 -5.56
C GLU A 346 22.38 -4.85 -6.34
N VAL A 347 22.87 -5.88 -5.66
CA VAL A 347 22.97 -7.25 -6.16
C VAL A 347 22.18 -8.14 -5.22
N ASN A 348 21.13 -8.78 -5.75
CA ASN A 348 20.22 -9.63 -4.98
C ASN A 348 20.09 -11.00 -5.66
N GLY A 349 20.37 -12.10 -4.96
CA GLY A 349 20.17 -13.46 -5.50
C GLY A 349 21.02 -13.83 -6.73
N CYS A 350 21.99 -13.00 -7.13
CA CYS A 350 22.87 -13.27 -8.26
C CYS A 350 24.00 -14.22 -7.86
N HIS A 351 23.69 -15.52 -7.80
CA HIS A 351 24.60 -16.54 -7.25
C HIS A 351 25.93 -16.72 -7.99
N ASN A 352 26.09 -16.26 -9.22
CA ASN A 352 27.34 -16.39 -9.98
C ASN A 352 28.28 -15.18 -9.85
N ILE A 353 27.82 -14.10 -9.20
CA ILE A 353 28.67 -12.96 -8.85
C ILE A 353 29.44 -13.32 -7.57
N GLY A 354 30.76 -13.20 -7.63
CA GLY A 354 31.68 -13.52 -6.55
C GLY A 354 32.54 -12.32 -6.13
N THR A 355 33.61 -12.64 -5.41
CA THR A 355 34.53 -11.64 -4.84
C THR A 355 35.20 -10.76 -5.90
N LEU A 356 35.60 -11.30 -7.05
CA LEU A 356 36.36 -10.55 -8.07
C LEU A 356 35.53 -9.44 -8.72
N GLY A 357 34.22 -9.67 -8.92
CA GLY A 357 33.31 -8.67 -9.43
C GLY A 357 33.20 -7.48 -8.48
N LEU A 358 33.09 -7.75 -7.17
CA LEU A 358 33.02 -6.70 -6.16
C LEU A 358 34.36 -5.98 -5.96
N GLU A 359 35.49 -6.69 -6.04
CA GLU A 359 36.81 -6.05 -6.04
C GLU A 359 36.95 -5.04 -7.19
N SER A 360 36.45 -5.38 -8.37
CA SER A 360 36.47 -4.49 -9.53
C SER A 360 35.67 -3.22 -9.24
N ILE A 361 34.49 -3.34 -8.61
CA ILE A 361 33.70 -2.20 -8.16
C ILE A 361 34.49 -1.34 -7.16
N GLY A 362 35.09 -1.95 -6.13
CA GLY A 362 35.91 -1.25 -5.14
C GLY A 362 37.07 -0.47 -5.78
N LYS A 363 37.77 -1.08 -6.74
CA LYS A 363 38.91 -0.46 -7.44
C LYS A 363 38.52 0.68 -8.38
N SER A 364 37.31 0.64 -8.96
CA SER A 364 36.97 1.45 -10.12
C SER A 364 35.77 2.40 -9.96
N CYS A 365 35.00 2.31 -8.86
CA CYS A 365 33.79 3.10 -8.63
C CYS A 365 33.91 3.98 -7.36
N PRO A 366 34.75 5.04 -7.37
CA PRO A 366 35.00 5.84 -6.18
C PRO A 366 33.78 6.64 -5.70
N ARG A 367 32.78 6.85 -6.57
CA ARG A 367 31.55 7.62 -6.26
C ARG A 367 30.45 6.78 -5.61
N LEU A 368 30.69 5.51 -5.34
CA LEU A 368 29.69 4.63 -4.75
C LEU A 368 29.25 5.14 -3.36
N THR A 369 27.96 5.44 -3.22
CA THR A 369 27.33 5.92 -1.98
C THR A 369 26.47 4.84 -1.33
N GLU A 370 25.90 3.93 -2.11
CA GLU A 370 25.06 2.85 -1.59
C GLU A 370 25.46 1.51 -2.22
N LEU A 371 25.70 0.52 -1.36
CA LEU A 371 25.98 -0.86 -1.74
C LEU A 371 25.02 -1.79 -1.00
N ALA A 372 24.28 -2.60 -1.74
CA ALA A 372 23.42 -3.64 -1.20
C ALA A 372 23.78 -5.00 -1.83
N LEU A 373 24.11 -5.97 -0.98
CA LEU A 373 24.41 -7.35 -1.34
C LEU A 373 23.45 -8.25 -0.56
N LEU A 374 22.50 -8.85 -1.26
CA LEU A 374 21.41 -9.64 -0.67
C LEU A 374 21.49 -11.06 -1.24
N TYR A 375 21.49 -12.07 -0.37
CA TYR A 375 21.54 -13.49 -0.75
C TYR A 375 22.74 -13.82 -1.69
N CYS A 376 23.85 -13.10 -1.53
CA CYS A 376 25.06 -13.22 -2.35
C CYS A 376 26.11 -14.11 -1.68
N GLN A 377 25.85 -15.42 -1.63
CA GLN A 377 26.66 -16.38 -0.84
C GLN A 377 28.09 -16.60 -1.34
N ARG A 378 28.36 -16.36 -2.64
CA ARG A 378 29.70 -16.51 -3.24
C ARG A 378 30.61 -15.30 -3.04
N ILE A 379 30.09 -14.20 -2.53
CA ILE A 379 30.91 -13.05 -2.15
C ILE A 379 31.58 -13.42 -0.82
N GLY A 380 32.86 -13.75 -0.91
CA GLY A 380 33.68 -14.19 0.22
C GLY A 380 34.57 -13.10 0.79
N ASN A 381 35.39 -13.53 1.74
CA ASN A 381 36.42 -12.72 2.40
C ASN A 381 37.22 -11.87 1.40
N PHE A 382 37.59 -10.64 1.80
CA PHE A 382 38.31 -9.62 1.02
C PHE A 382 37.49 -8.81 0.01
N ALA A 383 36.28 -9.24 -0.35
CA ALA A 383 35.47 -8.52 -1.34
C ALA A 383 35.17 -7.07 -0.91
N LEU A 384 34.89 -6.86 0.38
CA LEU A 384 34.64 -5.53 0.94
C LEU A 384 35.93 -4.78 1.30
N SER A 385 37.08 -5.45 1.29
CA SER A 385 38.36 -4.79 1.59
C SER A 385 38.73 -3.77 0.53
N GLU A 386 38.53 -4.09 -0.75
CA GLU A 386 38.75 -3.14 -1.85
C GLU A 386 37.67 -2.07 -1.91
N VAL A 387 36.42 -2.40 -1.56
CA VAL A 387 35.35 -1.41 -1.38
C VAL A 387 35.73 -0.41 -0.30
N GLY A 388 36.25 -0.86 0.84
CA GLY A 388 36.76 0.01 1.90
C GLY A 388 37.86 0.94 1.42
N ARG A 389 38.81 0.45 0.61
CA ARG A 389 39.92 1.28 0.09
C ARG A 389 39.44 2.33 -0.93
N GLY A 390 38.58 1.95 -1.86
CA GLY A 390 38.24 2.78 -3.02
C GLY A 390 36.95 3.59 -2.90
N CYS A 391 35.94 3.12 -2.17
CA CYS A 391 34.61 3.73 -2.10
C CYS A 391 34.44 4.62 -0.85
N GLN A 392 35.22 5.69 -0.76
CA GLN A 392 35.28 6.56 0.43
C GLN A 392 34.00 7.37 0.68
N PHE A 393 33.12 7.48 -0.31
CA PHE A 393 31.84 8.17 -0.22
C PHE A 393 30.67 7.26 0.17
N LEU A 394 30.93 5.99 0.49
CA LEU A 394 29.90 5.04 0.89
C LEU A 394 29.17 5.53 2.16
N GLN A 395 27.84 5.61 2.08
CA GLN A 395 26.94 6.08 3.13
C GLN A 395 25.99 4.98 3.61
N SER A 396 25.64 4.02 2.76
CA SER A 396 24.75 2.91 3.10
C SER A 396 25.35 1.60 2.65
N LEU A 397 25.52 0.67 3.59
CA LEU A 397 25.89 -0.71 3.32
C LEU A 397 24.79 -1.64 3.84
N ARG A 398 24.21 -2.44 2.94
CA ARG A 398 23.24 -3.47 3.27
C ARG A 398 23.81 -4.84 2.87
N LEU A 399 23.98 -5.70 3.86
CA LEU A 399 24.33 -7.11 3.71
C LEU A 399 23.17 -7.92 4.27
N GLU A 400 22.65 -8.85 3.47
CA GLU A 400 21.65 -9.81 3.92
C GLU A 400 22.01 -11.19 3.42
N ASP A 401 22.13 -12.15 4.35
CA ASP A 401 22.46 -13.55 4.02
C ASP A 401 23.76 -13.68 3.17
N CYS A 402 24.76 -12.87 3.52
CA CYS A 402 26.13 -12.95 3.00
C CYS A 402 26.99 -13.72 4.00
N SER A 403 26.88 -15.05 3.98
CA SER A 403 27.44 -15.93 5.03
C SER A 403 28.96 -15.90 5.13
N SER A 404 29.66 -15.57 4.04
CA SER A 404 31.13 -15.60 3.95
C SER A 404 31.81 -14.25 4.22
N ILE A 405 31.05 -13.25 4.71
CA ILE A 405 31.57 -11.92 5.08
C ILE A 405 31.77 -11.86 6.59
N GLY A 406 33.00 -11.60 7.02
CA GLY A 406 33.37 -11.58 8.44
C GLY A 406 33.79 -10.23 9.02
N ASP A 407 34.24 -10.24 10.27
CA ASP A 407 34.65 -9.05 11.03
C ASP A 407 35.76 -8.22 10.36
N GLU A 408 36.74 -8.87 9.71
CA GLU A 408 37.84 -8.16 9.05
C GLU A 408 37.37 -7.30 7.87
N ASP A 409 36.38 -7.78 7.12
CA ASP A 409 35.79 -7.03 6.00
C ASP A 409 35.05 -5.78 6.49
N ILE A 410 34.26 -5.91 7.57
CA ILE A 410 33.59 -4.78 8.20
C ILE A 410 34.60 -3.80 8.81
N CYS A 411 35.70 -4.29 9.39
CA CYS A 411 36.80 -3.43 9.85
C CYS A 411 37.42 -2.62 8.70
N ASN A 412 37.57 -3.20 7.52
CA ASN A 412 38.11 -2.50 6.35
C ASN A 412 37.14 -1.45 5.81
N ILE A 413 35.83 -1.75 5.79
CA ILE A 413 34.80 -0.76 5.51
C ILE A 413 34.85 0.38 6.52
N ALA A 414 34.90 0.08 7.83
CA ALA A 414 34.94 1.10 8.87
C ALA A 414 36.15 2.05 8.72
N LYS A 415 37.34 1.49 8.44
CA LYS A 415 38.57 2.27 8.26
C LYS A 415 38.53 3.21 7.05
N GLY A 416 37.96 2.75 5.94
CA GLY A 416 38.02 3.44 4.65
C GLY A 416 36.78 4.28 4.30
N CYS A 417 35.59 3.81 4.66
CA CYS A 417 34.29 4.44 4.37
C CYS A 417 33.79 5.28 5.55
N ARG A 418 34.46 6.39 5.86
CA ARG A 418 34.14 7.24 7.02
C ARG A 418 32.81 7.98 6.96
N ASN A 419 32.14 7.96 5.80
CA ASN A 419 30.83 8.59 5.60
C ASN A 419 29.65 7.64 5.82
N LEU A 420 29.90 6.42 6.31
CA LEU A 420 28.87 5.42 6.53
C LEU A 420 27.86 5.90 7.57
N LYS A 421 26.58 5.95 7.18
CA LYS A 421 25.43 6.38 8.00
C LYS A 421 24.45 5.26 8.29
N LYS A 422 24.40 4.26 7.41
CA LYS A 422 23.47 3.14 7.49
C LYS A 422 24.24 1.84 7.30
N LEU A 423 24.13 0.94 8.27
CA LEU A 423 24.66 -0.40 8.21
C LEU A 423 23.53 -1.38 8.54
N HIS A 424 23.28 -2.32 7.63
CA HIS A 424 22.35 -3.42 7.83
C HIS A 424 23.09 -4.73 7.54
N ILE A 425 23.11 -5.67 8.48
CA ILE A 425 23.93 -6.90 8.44
C ILE A 425 23.11 -8.14 8.83
N SER A 426 21.88 -8.22 8.33
CA SER A 426 20.94 -9.29 8.69
C SER A 426 21.42 -10.65 8.17
N ARG A 427 21.36 -11.69 9.02
CA ARG A 427 21.75 -13.07 8.66
C ARG A 427 23.20 -13.21 8.13
N CYS A 428 24.11 -12.31 8.52
CA CYS A 428 25.55 -12.44 8.26
C CYS A 428 26.25 -13.10 9.46
N PHE A 429 26.26 -14.43 9.50
CA PHE A 429 26.66 -15.20 10.69
C PHE A 429 28.14 -15.10 11.07
N GLU A 430 29.02 -14.71 10.15
CA GLU A 430 30.47 -14.55 10.40
C GLU A 430 30.85 -13.14 10.92
N ILE A 431 29.89 -12.21 10.98
CA ILE A 431 30.11 -10.87 11.55
C ILE A 431 29.88 -10.93 13.06
N GLY A 432 30.94 -10.64 13.82
CA GLY A 432 30.94 -10.59 15.27
C GLY A 432 31.01 -9.17 15.80
N ASN A 433 31.34 -9.05 17.09
CA ASN A 433 31.39 -7.75 17.77
C ASN A 433 32.56 -6.89 17.28
N LYS A 434 33.65 -7.48 16.77
CA LYS A 434 34.85 -6.73 16.40
C LYS A 434 34.59 -5.80 15.21
N GLY A 435 33.87 -6.26 14.19
CA GLY A 435 33.49 -5.45 13.04
C GLY A 435 32.54 -4.32 13.43
N VAL A 436 31.53 -4.62 14.25
CA VAL A 436 30.54 -3.63 14.71
C VAL A 436 31.18 -2.54 15.58
N VAL A 437 32.07 -2.92 16.50
CA VAL A 437 32.83 -1.96 17.33
C VAL A 437 33.70 -1.07 16.46
N ALA A 438 34.39 -1.62 15.46
CA ALA A 438 35.20 -0.81 14.54
C ALA A 438 34.35 0.25 13.82
N VAL A 439 33.13 -0.07 13.38
CA VAL A 439 32.23 0.92 12.79
C VAL A 439 31.94 2.05 13.78
N GLY A 440 31.68 1.74 15.06
CA GLY A 440 31.50 2.75 16.11
C GLY A 440 32.73 3.65 16.31
N ASP A 441 33.92 3.05 16.36
CA ASP A 441 35.18 3.78 16.60
C ASP A 441 35.56 4.71 15.44
N TYR A 442 35.33 4.28 14.19
CA TYR A 442 35.71 5.04 13.00
C TYR A 442 34.61 5.98 12.46
N SER A 443 33.36 5.85 12.93
CA SER A 443 32.23 6.73 12.54
C SER A 443 31.97 7.88 13.52
N ALA A 444 32.66 7.93 14.65
CA ALA A 444 32.57 9.06 15.58
C ALA A 444 33.12 10.34 14.92
N PRO A 445 32.41 11.49 15.01
CA PRO A 445 32.93 12.75 14.51
C PRO A 445 34.21 13.08 15.28
N VAL A 446 35.30 13.30 14.55
CA VAL A 446 36.56 13.77 15.13
C VAL A 446 36.28 15.09 15.85
N ALA A 447 36.12 15.03 17.17
CA ALA A 447 36.09 16.21 18.01
C ALA A 447 37.43 16.92 17.82
N SER A 448 37.38 18.16 17.31
CA SER A 448 38.55 19.03 17.22
C SER A 448 39.19 19.15 18.58
N SER A 449 40.34 18.51 18.78
CA SER A 449 41.17 18.70 19.95
C SER A 449 41.74 20.13 19.92
N THR A 450 41.10 21.03 20.65
CA THR A 450 41.72 22.31 21.01
C THR A 450 42.46 22.12 22.34
N PRO A 451 43.74 22.53 22.44
CA PRO A 451 44.45 22.49 23.70
C PRO A 451 43.96 23.61 24.61
N SER A 452 43.91 23.28 25.89
CA SER A 452 43.61 24.11 27.04
C SER A 452 44.42 25.42 27.09
N GLY A 453 43.75 26.54 27.41
CA GLY A 453 44.46 27.79 27.71
C GLY A 453 43.58 29.02 27.98
N ILE A 454 43.43 29.32 29.28
CA ILE A 454 43.42 30.67 29.91
C ILE A 454 42.17 31.55 29.73
N ALA A 455 41.64 31.96 30.89
CA ALA A 455 40.58 32.92 31.10
C ALA A 455 40.99 34.37 30.77
N ALA A 456 40.06 35.16 30.23
CA ALA A 456 40.04 36.61 30.41
C ALA A 456 38.63 37.19 30.22
N THR A 457 38.26 38.04 31.16
CA THR A 457 37.09 38.92 31.26
C THR A 457 37.09 40.05 30.23
N GLY A 458 35.92 40.53 29.78
CA GLY A 458 35.82 41.81 29.08
C GLY A 458 34.44 42.12 28.48
N THR A 459 33.82 43.19 28.97
CA THR A 459 32.53 43.80 28.59
C THR A 459 32.59 44.66 27.32
N VAL A 460 31.47 44.61 26.55
CA VAL A 460 30.77 45.69 25.80
C VAL A 460 31.56 46.61 24.86
N THR A 461 31.20 46.66 23.56
CA THR A 461 30.60 47.84 22.87
C THR A 461 30.18 47.52 21.43
N SER A 462 29.15 48.25 20.99
CA SER A 462 28.48 48.30 19.69
C SER A 462 29.37 48.57 18.49
N ASP A 463 29.03 48.00 17.32
CA ASP A 463 28.72 48.84 16.15
C ASP A 463 28.04 48.14 14.96
N ALA A 464 27.18 48.95 14.32
CA ALA A 464 26.83 49.04 12.90
C ALA A 464 26.27 47.85 12.09
N LEU A 465 25.06 48.10 11.58
CA LEU A 465 24.33 47.36 10.55
C LEU A 465 25.07 47.30 9.20
N LYS A 466 25.16 46.10 8.64
CA LYS A 466 25.13 45.86 7.19
C LYS A 466 24.09 44.79 6.87
N THR A 467 23.22 45.16 5.95
CA THR A 467 22.11 44.40 5.38
C THR A 467 22.57 43.10 4.73
N GLY A 468 22.07 41.98 5.25
CA GLY A 468 22.06 40.67 4.61
C GLY A 468 20.74 39.99 4.95
N SER A 469 19.98 39.61 3.93
CA SER A 469 18.68 38.94 4.06
C SER A 469 18.80 37.67 4.90
N ARG A 470 18.29 37.70 6.14
CA ARG A 470 18.12 36.51 6.97
C ARG A 470 16.95 35.67 6.44
N PRO A 471 17.06 34.33 6.45
CA PRO A 471 15.90 33.48 6.21
C PRO A 471 14.86 33.78 7.29
N LEU A 472 13.59 33.89 6.89
CA LEU A 472 12.47 34.08 7.82
C LEU A 472 12.54 32.99 8.90
N ASP A 473 12.66 33.44 10.15
CA ASP A 473 12.66 32.57 11.31
C ASP A 473 11.28 31.89 11.41
N LYS A 474 11.25 30.59 11.10
CA LYS A 474 10.02 29.77 11.11
C LYS A 474 9.37 29.79 12.50
N ASP A 475 10.16 29.94 13.57
CA ASP A 475 9.66 30.02 14.93
C ASP A 475 9.05 31.39 15.21
N ALA A 476 9.58 32.47 14.64
CA ALA A 476 8.96 33.79 14.72
C ALA A 476 7.64 33.86 13.95
N LEU A 477 7.55 33.23 12.77
CA LEU A 477 6.30 33.14 11.99
C LEU A 477 5.26 32.27 12.73
N ARG A 478 5.68 31.13 13.31
CA ARG A 478 4.83 30.26 14.11
C ARG A 478 4.35 30.95 15.39
N THR A 479 5.21 31.73 16.04
CA THR A 479 4.88 32.54 17.22
C THR A 479 3.96 33.70 16.87
N PHE A 480 4.18 34.35 15.73
CA PHE A 480 3.31 35.42 15.21
C PHE A 480 1.93 34.88 14.84
N ILE A 481 1.85 33.73 14.16
CA ILE A 481 0.58 33.07 13.84
C ILE A 481 -0.15 32.61 15.12
N SER A 482 0.58 32.04 16.09
CA SER A 482 0.01 31.59 17.37
C SER A 482 -0.44 32.73 18.28
N SER A 483 0.18 33.91 18.17
CA SER A 483 -0.21 35.11 18.93
C SER A 483 -1.24 35.99 18.21
N SER A 484 -1.35 35.86 16.87
CA SER A 484 -2.28 36.65 16.04
C SER A 484 -3.57 35.91 15.67
N MET A 485 -3.66 34.59 15.92
CA MET A 485 -4.88 33.78 15.79
C MET A 485 -5.41 33.41 17.19
N PRO A 486 -6.51 34.01 17.67
CA PRO A 486 -6.99 33.82 19.03
C PRO A 486 -7.87 32.57 19.23
N PHE A 487 -7.96 31.68 18.23
CA PHE A 487 -8.82 30.50 18.27
C PHE A 487 -7.96 29.27 18.44
N GLY A 488 -7.92 28.74 19.67
CA GLY A 488 -7.28 27.46 19.98
C GLY A 488 -7.80 26.29 19.14
N THR A 489 -7.19 25.13 19.34
CA THR A 489 -7.52 23.85 18.68
C THR A 489 -9.03 23.57 18.70
N PRO A 490 -9.67 23.21 17.58
CA PRO A 490 -11.09 22.85 17.57
C PRO A 490 -11.36 21.66 18.51
N LEU A 491 -12.29 21.84 19.44
CA LEU A 491 -12.59 20.88 20.50
C LEU A 491 -13.70 19.88 20.12
N ASP A 492 -14.42 20.05 19.01
CA ASP A 492 -15.43 19.09 18.56
C ASP A 492 -15.15 18.63 17.12
N LEU A 493 -14.79 17.35 16.97
CA LEU A 493 -14.59 16.67 15.68
C LEU A 493 -15.76 15.72 15.36
N SER A 494 -16.84 15.75 16.16
CA SER A 494 -18.02 14.92 15.98
C SER A 494 -18.87 15.40 14.80
N PHE A 495 -18.83 14.64 13.71
CA PHE A 495 -19.60 14.92 12.49
C PHE A 495 -21.11 15.13 12.73
N PRO A 496 -21.81 14.35 13.59
CA PRO A 496 -23.23 14.58 13.91
C PRO A 496 -23.51 15.90 14.63
N ASN A 497 -22.63 16.34 15.53
CA ASN A 497 -22.81 17.60 16.27
C ASN A 497 -22.63 18.80 15.34
N ILE A 498 -21.60 18.74 14.48
CA ILE A 498 -21.33 19.77 13.48
C ILE A 498 -22.51 19.87 12.50
N LEU A 499 -23.10 18.74 12.10
CA LEU A 499 -24.30 18.70 11.26
C LEU A 499 -25.54 19.26 11.98
N SER A 500 -25.77 18.91 13.25
CA SER A 500 -26.89 19.41 14.04
C SER A 500 -26.84 20.93 14.21
N ILE A 501 -25.65 21.48 14.53
CA ILE A 501 -25.42 22.93 14.67
C ILE A 501 -25.55 23.64 13.32
N ARG A 502 -25.13 22.99 12.23
CA ARG A 502 -25.26 23.54 10.87
C ARG A 502 -26.72 23.60 10.40
N VAL A 503 -27.54 22.63 10.79
CA VAL A 503 -28.95 22.53 10.37
C VAL A 503 -29.87 23.37 11.26
N ASN A 504 -29.66 23.36 12.58
CA ASN A 504 -30.58 23.98 13.53
C ASN A 504 -30.08 25.31 14.12
N GLY A 505 -28.84 25.72 13.82
CA GLY A 505 -28.17 26.80 14.54
C GLY A 505 -27.86 26.42 16.00
N PHE A 506 -27.31 27.36 16.77
CA PHE A 506 -27.18 27.20 18.22
C PHE A 506 -28.55 27.35 18.89
N SER A 507 -28.84 26.55 19.93
CA SER A 507 -30.09 26.66 20.68
C SER A 507 -30.20 28.02 21.38
N SER A 508 -31.43 28.55 21.50
CA SER A 508 -31.71 29.78 22.25
C SER A 508 -31.42 29.66 23.75
N SER A 509 -31.35 28.44 24.29
CA SER A 509 -30.91 28.15 25.67
C SER A 509 -29.40 28.31 25.88
N ASP A 510 -28.62 28.41 24.80
CA ASP A 510 -27.16 28.49 24.84
C ASP A 510 -26.63 29.93 24.70
N LEU A 511 -27.55 30.91 24.61
CA LEU A 511 -27.22 32.34 24.64
C LEU A 511 -27.22 32.85 26.09
N PRO A 512 -26.10 33.36 26.62
CA PRO A 512 -26.06 33.89 27.97
C PRO A 512 -26.86 35.21 28.07
N PRO A 513 -27.41 35.56 29.25
CA PRO A 513 -28.14 36.82 29.45
C PRO A 513 -27.29 38.03 29.10
N ALA A 514 -27.91 39.03 28.46
CA ALA A 514 -27.24 40.16 27.79
C ALA A 514 -26.32 41.01 28.70
N ASP A 515 -26.49 40.95 30.03
CA ASP A 515 -25.83 41.87 30.97
C ASP A 515 -24.62 41.28 31.73
N LEU A 516 -24.18 40.05 31.42
CA LEU A 516 -22.97 39.46 32.01
C LEU A 516 -21.76 39.61 31.08
N LYS A 517 -20.83 40.52 31.42
CA LYS A 517 -19.51 40.59 30.78
C LYS A 517 -18.73 39.29 31.02
N GLN A 518 -18.59 38.46 29.99
CA GLN A 518 -17.75 37.25 30.02
C GLN A 518 -16.47 37.43 29.19
N PRO A 519 -15.32 36.84 29.62
CA PRO A 519 -14.15 36.66 28.76
C PRO A 519 -14.42 35.56 27.72
N ALA A 520 -13.93 35.74 26.49
CA ALA A 520 -14.25 34.92 25.31
C ALA A 520 -13.74 33.47 25.31
N TRP A 521 -13.33 32.95 26.48
CA TRP A 521 -12.92 31.56 26.67
C TRP A 521 -12.70 31.31 28.17
N LYS A 522 -13.67 30.67 28.80
CA LYS A 522 -13.31 29.60 29.74
C LYS A 522 -13.44 28.30 28.94
N PRO A 523 -12.49 27.35 29.05
CA PRO A 523 -12.64 26.04 28.44
C PRO A 523 -13.99 25.45 28.84
N TYR A 524 -14.64 24.74 27.91
CA TYR A 524 -15.88 24.04 28.18
C TYR A 524 -15.67 23.16 29.42
N LEU A 525 -16.32 23.53 30.51
CA LEU A 525 -16.40 22.70 31.70
C LEU A 525 -17.30 21.54 31.33
N TYR A 526 -16.75 20.35 31.09
CA TYR A 526 -17.56 19.16 30.94
C TYR A 526 -18.41 18.99 32.21
N LYS A 527 -19.70 19.36 32.12
CA LYS A 527 -20.64 19.32 33.26
C LYS A 527 -21.17 17.90 33.56
N GLY A 528 -20.65 16.88 32.86
CA GLY A 528 -21.02 15.48 33.04
C GLY A 528 -20.20 14.78 34.13
N ARG A 529 -20.49 13.50 34.38
CA ARG A 529 -19.68 12.68 35.30
C ARG A 529 -18.30 12.45 34.69
N GLN A 530 -17.26 12.99 35.31
CA GLN A 530 -15.89 12.87 34.84
C GLN A 530 -15.44 11.40 34.86
N ARG A 531 -14.82 10.91 33.79
CA ARG A 531 -14.28 9.54 33.71
C ARG A 531 -13.25 9.43 32.60
N ILE A 532 -12.40 8.41 32.67
CA ILE A 532 -11.50 8.03 31.58
C ILE A 532 -11.62 6.52 31.34
N LEU A 533 -11.74 6.11 30.09
CA LEU A 533 -11.87 4.72 29.69
C LEU A 533 -10.70 4.33 28.81
N PHE A 534 -10.08 3.21 29.12
CA PHE A 534 -9.07 2.58 28.29
C PHE A 534 -9.62 1.25 27.75
N SER A 535 -9.43 0.98 26.47
CA SER A 535 -9.73 -0.34 25.89
C SER A 535 -8.55 -0.86 25.09
N VAL A 536 -8.10 -2.07 25.42
CA VAL A 536 -7.07 -2.78 24.66
C VAL A 536 -7.77 -3.64 23.61
N HIS A 537 -7.35 -3.52 22.36
CA HIS A 537 -7.78 -4.40 21.28
C HIS A 537 -6.56 -5.10 20.68
N GLU A 538 -6.56 -6.42 20.71
CA GLU A 538 -5.50 -7.22 20.11
C GLU A 538 -6.04 -8.03 18.93
N THR A 539 -5.27 -8.09 17.86
CA THR A 539 -5.50 -8.95 16.71
C THR A 539 -4.36 -9.96 16.65
N VAL A 540 -4.69 -11.24 16.72
CA VAL A 540 -3.68 -12.30 16.56
C VAL A 540 -3.63 -12.75 15.11
N GLN A 541 -2.41 -12.84 14.58
CA GLN A 541 -2.08 -13.47 13.31
C GLN A 541 -1.27 -14.73 13.60
N ALA A 542 -1.61 -15.85 12.96
CA ALA A 542 -0.83 -17.08 13.10
C ALA A 542 -0.73 -17.80 11.75
N ALA A 543 0.45 -18.33 11.45
CA ALA A 543 0.67 -19.26 10.34
C ALA A 543 1.19 -20.59 10.88
N LEU A 544 0.53 -21.68 10.46
CA LEU A 544 0.94 -23.04 10.80
C LEU A 544 1.77 -23.60 9.65
N TYR A 545 2.95 -24.13 9.95
CA TYR A 545 3.81 -24.76 8.96
C TYR A 545 3.87 -26.27 9.26
N ASP A 546 3.29 -27.10 8.40
CA ASP A 546 3.33 -28.58 8.50
C ASP A 546 4.69 -29.14 8.02
N ARG A 547 5.79 -28.53 8.49
CA ARG A 547 7.18 -28.96 8.26
C ARG A 547 7.95 -28.84 9.55
N ASP A 548 8.60 -29.91 9.99
CA ASP A 548 9.41 -29.94 11.22
C ASP A 548 10.53 -28.88 11.24
N GLU A 549 10.92 -28.38 10.06
CA GLU A 549 11.98 -27.40 9.84
C GLU A 549 11.52 -25.93 9.91
N ILE A 550 10.21 -25.66 9.83
CA ILE A 550 9.65 -24.30 9.85
C ILE A 550 8.76 -24.14 11.08
N PRO A 551 9.09 -23.27 12.04
CA PRO A 551 8.27 -23.09 13.22
C PRO A 551 6.95 -22.38 12.86
N ASP A 552 5.85 -22.83 13.46
CA ASP A 552 4.58 -22.08 13.49
C ASP A 552 4.86 -20.63 13.93
N SER A 553 4.33 -19.65 13.19
CA SER A 553 4.47 -18.24 13.55
C SER A 553 3.18 -17.73 14.18
N ILE A 554 3.31 -16.91 15.23
CA ILE A 554 2.20 -16.23 15.87
C ILE A 554 2.63 -14.82 16.30
N SER A 555 1.92 -13.81 15.82
CA SER A 555 2.16 -12.40 16.15
C SER A 555 0.88 -11.74 16.63
N ILE A 556 1.02 -10.78 17.54
CA ILE A 556 -0.09 -10.01 18.12
C ILE A 556 0.07 -8.57 17.69
N SER A 557 -0.94 -8.02 17.03
CA SER A 557 -1.06 -6.59 16.77
C SER A 557 -2.05 -5.97 17.75
N GLY A 558 -1.57 -5.20 18.71
CA GLY A 558 -2.39 -4.54 19.73
C GLY A 558 -2.55 -3.04 19.52
N GLN A 559 -3.66 -2.50 20.02
CA GLN A 559 -3.90 -1.06 20.12
C GLN A 559 -4.58 -0.74 21.46
N ILE A 560 -4.16 0.35 22.11
CA ILE A 560 -4.85 0.90 23.28
C ILE A 560 -5.67 2.10 22.81
N ASN A 561 -6.98 2.03 22.99
CA ASN A 561 -7.88 3.15 22.82
C ASN A 561 -8.08 3.86 24.15
N CYS A 562 -8.21 5.18 24.10
CA CYS A 562 -8.51 6.03 25.24
C CYS A 562 -9.72 6.90 24.92
N ARG A 563 -10.60 7.08 25.91
CA ARG A 563 -11.68 8.05 25.92
C ARG A 563 -11.62 8.83 27.22
N ALA A 564 -11.28 10.10 27.15
CA ALA A 564 -11.28 10.98 28.31
C ALA A 564 -12.51 11.89 28.29
N GLU A 565 -13.34 11.78 29.33
CA GLU A 565 -14.45 12.70 29.60
C GLU A 565 -14.07 13.49 30.86
N LEU A 566 -13.11 14.40 30.73
CA LEU A 566 -12.54 15.15 31.84
C LEU A 566 -12.82 16.65 31.69
N GLU A 567 -12.92 17.34 32.81
CA GLU A 567 -13.08 18.79 32.84
C GLU A 567 -11.71 19.48 32.71
N GLY A 568 -11.56 20.40 31.75
CA GLY A 568 -10.29 21.11 31.48
C GLY A 568 -9.41 20.45 30.42
N LEU A 569 -8.11 20.79 30.43
CA LEU A 569 -7.06 20.16 29.60
C LEU A 569 -6.04 19.47 30.51
N PRO A 570 -6.39 18.33 31.13
CA PRO A 570 -5.48 17.65 32.05
C PRO A 570 -4.42 16.83 31.32
N ASP A 571 -3.25 16.68 31.93
CA ASP A 571 -2.25 15.69 31.54
C ASP A 571 -2.53 14.36 32.26
N VAL A 572 -2.54 13.28 31.50
CA VAL A 572 -2.80 11.93 31.99
C VAL A 572 -1.51 11.13 31.90
N THR A 573 -1.10 10.52 33.02
CA THR A 573 -0.01 9.55 33.06
C THR A 573 -0.60 8.15 33.06
N PHE A 574 -0.31 7.37 32.02
CA PHE A 574 -0.77 6.00 31.85
C PHE A 574 0.42 5.02 31.89
N PRO A 575 0.48 4.10 32.87
CA PRO A 575 1.55 3.13 32.95
C PRO A 575 1.31 1.95 31.99
N LEU A 576 2.33 1.59 31.22
CA LEU A 576 2.33 0.42 30.33
C LEU A 576 2.79 -0.81 31.13
N ILE A 577 1.86 -1.45 31.83
CA ILE A 577 2.16 -2.60 32.71
C ILE A 577 1.97 -3.92 31.95
N GLY A 578 2.91 -4.84 32.10
CA GLY A 578 2.81 -6.21 31.54
C GLY A 578 3.23 -6.35 30.08
N LEU A 579 3.53 -5.26 29.39
CA LEU A 579 4.26 -5.28 28.14
C LEU A 579 5.75 -5.50 28.40
N ASN A 580 6.27 -6.68 28.05
CA ASN A 580 7.72 -6.92 28.09
C ASN A 580 8.37 -6.26 26.88
N ALA A 581 9.32 -5.34 27.09
CA ALA A 581 10.05 -4.67 26.02
C ALA A 581 10.75 -5.66 25.07
N ASP A 582 11.19 -6.81 25.58
CA ASP A 582 11.86 -7.85 24.78
C ASP A 582 10.92 -8.58 23.82
N HIS A 583 9.60 -8.47 24.02
CA HIS A 583 8.59 -9.14 23.20
C HIS A 583 7.87 -8.18 22.24
N ILE A 584 8.23 -6.89 22.21
CA ILE A 584 7.61 -5.89 21.34
C ILE A 584 8.48 -5.65 20.12
N GLU A 585 7.95 -5.92 18.94
CA GLU A 585 8.65 -5.72 17.66
C GLU A 585 8.43 -4.31 17.10
N VAL A 586 7.24 -3.75 17.30
CA VAL A 586 6.85 -2.43 16.78
C VAL A 586 6.06 -1.69 17.87
N LEU A 587 6.35 -0.41 18.05
CA LEU A 587 5.64 0.45 19.01
C LEU A 587 5.44 1.85 18.40
N SER A 588 4.22 2.38 18.49
CA SER A 588 3.89 3.73 18.03
C SER A 588 2.86 4.39 18.94
N PHE A 589 2.94 5.72 19.06
CA PHE A 589 2.10 6.50 19.96
C PHE A 589 1.29 7.55 19.19
N HIS A 590 0.15 7.96 19.76
CA HIS A 590 -0.59 9.12 19.29
C HIS A 590 0.27 10.39 19.44
N PRO A 591 0.14 11.39 18.54
CA PRO A 591 0.90 12.64 18.63
C PRO A 591 0.69 13.47 19.92
N CYS A 592 -0.34 13.17 20.71
CA CYS A 592 -0.57 13.83 22.00
C CYS A 592 0.32 13.27 23.13
N VAL A 593 1.05 12.18 22.86
CA VAL A 593 1.88 11.49 23.84
C VAL A 593 3.30 12.09 23.86
N GLN A 594 3.76 12.41 25.05
CA GLN A 594 5.14 12.78 25.35
C GLN A 594 5.89 11.52 25.76
N VAL A 595 6.87 11.10 24.94
CA VAL A 595 7.69 9.91 25.19
C VAL A 595 8.99 10.33 25.88
N PRO A 596 9.35 9.77 27.05
CA PRO A 596 10.62 10.08 27.72
C PRO A 596 11.84 9.56 26.93
N GLU A 597 12.90 10.37 26.80
CA GLU A 597 14.12 10.05 26.03
C GLU A 597 15.10 9.06 26.73
N GLN A 598 14.79 8.52 27.93
CA GLN A 598 15.74 7.71 28.71
C GLN A 598 15.15 6.40 29.27
N GLY A 599 15.75 5.27 28.90
CA GLY A 599 16.04 4.12 29.78
C GLY A 599 14.90 3.29 30.38
N ALA A 600 14.58 2.18 29.70
CA ALA A 600 14.03 0.87 30.06
C ALA A 600 13.20 0.53 31.33
N ASP A 601 13.15 1.28 32.44
CA ASP A 601 12.63 0.68 33.70
C ASP A 601 11.32 1.24 34.28
N LYS A 602 10.73 2.30 33.71
CA LYS A 602 9.39 2.78 34.09
C LYS A 602 8.63 3.35 32.90
N GLN A 603 7.93 2.47 32.19
CA GLN A 603 7.25 2.72 30.92
C GLN A 603 5.88 3.42 31.13
N ALA A 604 5.86 4.62 31.71
CA ALA A 604 4.63 5.43 31.79
C ALA A 604 4.62 6.49 30.69
N VAL A 605 3.49 6.62 29.99
CA VAL A 605 3.29 7.65 28.97
C VAL A 605 2.48 8.81 29.53
N ILE A 606 2.87 10.04 29.18
CA ILE A 606 2.18 11.26 29.59
C ILE A 606 1.52 11.86 28.35
N PHE A 607 0.24 12.22 28.41
CA PHE A 607 -0.47 12.82 27.28
C PHE A 607 -1.63 13.70 27.74
N SER A 608 -1.93 14.73 26.95
CA SER A 608 -3.16 15.51 27.11
C SER A 608 -4.22 14.92 26.15
N PRO A 609 -5.30 14.30 26.66
CA PRO A 609 -6.22 13.55 25.82
C PRO A 609 -7.05 14.46 24.89
N PRO A 610 -7.13 14.15 23.58
CA PRO A 610 -8.14 14.71 22.70
C PRO A 610 -9.56 14.38 23.18
N LEU A 611 -10.55 15.17 22.75
CA LEU A 611 -11.95 14.89 23.03
C LEU A 611 -12.46 13.70 22.20
N GLY A 612 -13.16 12.77 22.87
CA GLY A 612 -13.72 11.58 22.25
C GLY A 612 -12.79 10.36 22.34
N ASN A 613 -13.06 9.36 21.49
CA ASN A 613 -12.26 8.13 21.43
C ASN A 613 -11.06 8.36 20.51
N PHE A 614 -9.86 7.98 20.95
CA PHE A 614 -8.67 7.98 20.11
C PHE A 614 -7.79 6.78 20.42
N VAL A 615 -6.91 6.43 19.49
CA VAL A 615 -5.91 5.37 19.69
C VAL A 615 -4.71 6.00 20.37
N LEU A 616 -4.45 5.66 21.63
CA LEU A 616 -3.32 6.14 22.42
C LEU A 616 -1.99 5.57 21.92
N MET A 617 -1.95 4.25 21.65
CA MET A 617 -0.77 3.57 21.13
C MET A 617 -1.13 2.32 20.32
N ARG A 618 -0.20 1.90 19.46
CA ARG A 618 -0.24 0.62 18.74
C ARG A 618 1.06 -0.13 18.99
N TYR A 619 0.98 -1.45 19.11
CA TYR A 619 2.13 -2.31 19.32
C TYR A 619 2.01 -3.60 18.52
N GLN A 620 3.14 -4.21 18.19
CA GLN A 620 3.25 -5.57 17.70
C GLN A 620 4.08 -6.37 18.70
N ALA A 621 3.59 -7.53 19.12
CA ALA A 621 4.25 -8.36 20.13
C ALA A 621 4.25 -9.85 19.77
N VAL A 622 5.24 -10.58 20.26
CA VAL A 622 5.33 -12.04 20.17
C VAL A 622 4.36 -12.69 21.17
N CYS A 623 3.59 -13.70 20.72
CA CYS A 623 2.66 -14.42 21.58
C CYS A 623 3.36 -15.55 22.35
N GLY A 624 3.25 -15.55 23.68
CA GLY A 624 3.78 -16.63 24.53
C GLY A 624 2.95 -17.93 24.52
N LEU A 625 1.78 -17.92 23.87
CA LEU A 625 0.92 -19.09 23.69
C LEU A 625 1.02 -19.62 22.25
N GLY A 626 1.01 -20.94 22.09
CA GLY A 626 0.91 -21.58 20.78
C GLY A 626 -0.45 -21.36 20.10
N PRO A 627 -0.58 -21.68 18.80
CA PRO A 627 -1.79 -21.43 18.01
C PRO A 627 -3.03 -22.13 18.60
N PRO A 628 -4.23 -21.54 18.51
CA PRO A 628 -5.47 -22.07 19.11
C PRO A 628 -5.98 -23.36 18.48
N ILE A 629 -5.51 -23.66 17.28
CA ILE A 629 -5.82 -24.86 16.53
C ILE A 629 -4.54 -25.39 15.88
N LYS A 630 -4.42 -26.70 15.79
CA LYS A 630 -3.40 -27.39 14.97
C LYS A 630 -4.08 -28.46 14.14
N GLY A 631 -3.59 -28.74 12.95
CA GLY A 631 -4.15 -29.78 12.10
C GLY A 631 -4.02 -29.49 10.62
N PHE A 632 -4.67 -30.32 9.81
CA PHE A 632 -4.59 -30.25 8.37
C PHE A 632 -5.96 -30.36 7.70
N TYR A 633 -6.01 -29.90 6.45
CA TYR A 633 -7.16 -29.98 5.57
C TYR A 633 -6.68 -30.42 4.20
N GLN A 634 -7.25 -31.51 3.67
CA GLN A 634 -7.00 -32.00 2.31
C GLN A 634 -8.29 -31.85 1.49
N LEU A 635 -8.15 -31.47 0.22
CA LEU A 635 -9.20 -31.52 -0.79
C LEU A 635 -8.59 -32.12 -2.05
N SER A 636 -9.22 -33.20 -2.54
CA SER A 636 -8.85 -33.88 -3.77
C SER A 636 -10.04 -33.90 -4.70
N MET A 637 -9.86 -33.51 -5.96
CA MET A 637 -10.92 -33.56 -6.96
C MET A 637 -11.06 -34.99 -7.49
N VAL A 638 -12.26 -35.55 -7.41
CA VAL A 638 -12.61 -36.87 -7.97
C VAL A 638 -13.06 -36.77 -9.43
N SER A 639 -13.65 -35.62 -9.81
CA SER A 639 -14.01 -35.23 -11.18
C SER A 639 -14.06 -33.71 -11.30
N GLU A 640 -14.29 -33.15 -12.49
CA GLU A 640 -14.37 -31.68 -12.71
C GLU A 640 -15.37 -30.97 -11.77
N ASP A 641 -16.42 -31.70 -11.39
CA ASP A 641 -17.56 -31.23 -10.60
C ASP A 641 -17.64 -31.87 -9.20
N LYS A 642 -16.69 -32.73 -8.80
CA LYS A 642 -16.71 -33.39 -7.49
C LYS A 642 -15.37 -33.33 -6.77
N GLY A 643 -15.40 -32.97 -5.50
CA GLY A 643 -14.22 -33.02 -4.62
C GLY A 643 -14.48 -33.81 -3.33
N ASP A 644 -13.51 -34.63 -2.93
CA ASP A 644 -13.44 -35.29 -1.64
C ASP A 644 -12.54 -34.46 -0.72
N PHE A 645 -12.94 -34.24 0.53
CA PHE A 645 -12.15 -33.48 1.48
C PHE A 645 -12.06 -34.16 2.86
N LEU A 646 -11.03 -33.78 3.61
CA LEU A 646 -10.78 -34.25 4.96
C LEU A 646 -10.15 -33.14 5.81
N PHE A 647 -10.82 -32.76 6.89
CA PHE A 647 -10.22 -32.00 7.98
C PHE A 647 -9.81 -32.93 9.12
N LYS A 648 -8.63 -32.73 9.70
CA LYS A 648 -8.22 -33.27 11.01
C LYS A 648 -7.62 -32.16 11.85
N LEU A 649 -8.35 -31.70 12.84
CA LEU A 649 -8.03 -30.53 13.67
C LEU A 649 -7.94 -30.91 15.15
N ARG A 650 -7.10 -30.21 15.90
CA ARG A 650 -6.96 -30.26 17.35
C ARG A 650 -7.05 -28.84 17.89
N LEU A 651 -8.12 -28.54 18.63
CA LEU A 651 -8.27 -27.28 19.36
C LEU A 651 -7.47 -27.38 20.67
N MET A 652 -6.60 -26.41 20.93
CA MET A 652 -5.66 -26.42 22.04
C MET A 652 -6.31 -25.94 23.35
N ASP A 653 -5.97 -26.54 24.49
CA ASP A 653 -6.53 -26.23 25.81
C ASP A 653 -5.88 -25.01 26.50
N GLY A 654 -4.87 -24.40 25.87
CA GLY A 654 -4.21 -23.17 26.32
C GLY A 654 -5.12 -21.93 26.34
N TYR A 655 -6.29 -22.04 25.71
CA TYR A 655 -7.32 -20.99 25.66
C TYR A 655 -8.49 -21.32 26.60
N LYS A 656 -8.13 -21.45 27.88
CA LYS A 656 -9.05 -21.57 29.03
C LYS A 656 -8.93 -20.37 29.97
N SER A 657 -9.92 -20.19 30.86
CA SER A 657 -10.01 -19.07 31.82
C SER A 657 -8.62 -18.71 32.40
N PRO A 658 -8.18 -17.43 32.31
CA PRO A 658 -8.98 -16.25 31.99
C PRO A 658 -9.22 -15.99 30.49
N LEU A 659 -8.60 -16.75 29.57
CA LEU A 659 -8.74 -16.63 28.11
C LEU A 659 -9.71 -17.71 27.59
N ALA A 660 -11.02 -17.48 27.51
CA ALA A 660 -11.99 -18.50 27.12
C ALA A 660 -12.36 -18.43 25.62
N MET A 661 -12.17 -19.53 24.87
CA MET A 661 -12.69 -19.66 23.50
C MET A 661 -14.22 -19.84 23.49
N GLU A 662 -14.96 -18.88 22.94
CA GLU A 662 -16.43 -18.88 22.85
C GLU A 662 -16.99 -19.56 21.60
N PHE A 663 -16.32 -19.43 20.45
CA PHE A 663 -16.69 -20.17 19.23
C PHE A 663 -15.48 -20.50 18.35
N CYS A 664 -15.66 -21.50 17.49
CA CYS A 664 -14.72 -21.90 16.44
C CYS A 664 -15.53 -22.34 15.21
N THR A 665 -15.35 -21.65 14.08
CA THR A 665 -15.99 -21.98 12.79
C THR A 665 -14.93 -22.13 11.71
N VAL A 666 -14.97 -23.23 10.96
CA VAL A 666 -14.13 -23.48 9.77
C VAL A 666 -14.99 -23.23 8.54
N THR A 667 -14.52 -22.45 7.58
CA THR A 667 -15.23 -22.11 6.34
C THR A 667 -14.39 -22.55 5.16
N MET A 668 -14.94 -23.39 4.29
CA MET A 668 -14.33 -23.84 3.04
C MET A 668 -14.99 -23.05 1.89
N PRO A 669 -14.36 -21.98 1.37
CA PRO A 669 -14.95 -21.14 0.33
C PRO A 669 -14.73 -21.68 -1.09
N PHE A 670 -15.70 -21.43 -1.97
CA PHE A 670 -15.71 -21.79 -3.39
C PHE A 670 -16.14 -20.60 -4.27
N PRO A 671 -15.29 -19.58 -4.46
CA PRO A 671 -15.72 -18.30 -5.05
C PRO A 671 -16.22 -18.39 -6.50
N THR A 672 -15.68 -19.30 -7.32
CA THR A 672 -16.09 -19.44 -8.74
C THR A 672 -16.93 -20.68 -9.04
N ARG A 673 -17.19 -21.52 -8.03
CA ARG A 673 -17.94 -22.77 -8.18
C ARG A 673 -19.17 -22.72 -7.29
N ARG A 674 -20.34 -23.00 -7.85
CA ARG A 674 -21.57 -23.10 -7.06
C ARG A 674 -21.69 -24.51 -6.47
N VAL A 675 -21.83 -24.64 -5.16
CA VAL A 675 -22.10 -25.91 -4.47
C VAL A 675 -23.54 -26.33 -4.79
N VAL A 676 -23.70 -27.53 -5.34
CA VAL A 676 -25.00 -28.13 -5.67
C VAL A 676 -25.45 -29.08 -4.58
N SER A 677 -24.54 -29.92 -4.11
CA SER A 677 -24.79 -30.82 -3.00
C SER A 677 -23.53 -31.05 -2.19
N PHE A 678 -23.74 -31.51 -0.97
CA PHE A 678 -22.71 -31.74 0.03
C PHE A 678 -23.08 -33.00 0.81
N ASP A 679 -22.11 -33.88 1.03
CA ASP A 679 -22.25 -35.08 1.85
C ASP A 679 -21.05 -35.24 2.78
N GLY A 680 -21.26 -35.22 4.10
CA GLY A 680 -20.18 -35.34 5.06
C GLY A 680 -20.67 -35.18 6.49
N THR A 681 -20.13 -35.98 7.41
CA THR A 681 -20.51 -35.96 8.83
C THR A 681 -19.29 -35.62 9.68
N PRO A 682 -19.25 -34.44 10.33
CA PRO A 682 -18.15 -34.13 11.23
C PRO A 682 -18.27 -34.94 12.52
N SER A 683 -17.13 -35.26 13.13
CA SER A 683 -17.04 -35.89 14.45
C SER A 683 -17.63 -35.03 15.59
N VAL A 684 -17.64 -33.70 15.43
CA VAL A 684 -18.14 -32.72 16.40
C VAL A 684 -18.64 -31.48 15.68
N GLY A 685 -19.62 -30.79 16.27
CA GLY A 685 -20.12 -29.53 15.72
C GLY A 685 -21.24 -29.71 14.71
N MET A 686 -21.59 -28.62 14.02
CA MET A 686 -22.66 -28.59 13.02
C MET A 686 -22.14 -28.03 11.70
N VAL A 687 -22.73 -28.46 10.58
CA VAL A 687 -22.37 -28.02 9.23
C VAL A 687 -23.53 -27.24 8.63
N SER A 688 -23.21 -26.17 7.90
CA SER A 688 -24.13 -25.46 7.02
C SER A 688 -23.45 -25.17 5.68
N THR A 689 -24.23 -25.01 4.62
CA THR A 689 -23.72 -24.71 3.28
C THR A 689 -24.34 -23.43 2.75
N THR A 690 -23.57 -22.71 1.92
CA THR A 690 -24.05 -21.63 1.07
C THR A 690 -23.78 -22.00 -0.40
N ASP A 691 -24.26 -21.17 -1.33
CA ASP A 691 -23.98 -21.36 -2.76
C ASP A 691 -22.48 -21.44 -3.07
N HIS A 692 -21.63 -20.84 -2.24
CA HIS A 692 -20.19 -20.73 -2.47
C HIS A 692 -19.33 -21.08 -1.25
N SER A 693 -19.87 -21.81 -0.26
CA SER A 693 -19.07 -22.25 0.88
C SER A 693 -19.67 -23.42 1.65
N VAL A 694 -18.81 -24.15 2.37
CA VAL A 694 -19.20 -25.11 3.41
C VAL A 694 -18.67 -24.59 4.74
N GLU A 695 -19.55 -24.38 5.72
CA GLU A 695 -19.23 -23.89 7.06
C GLU A 695 -19.38 -25.00 8.10
N TRP A 696 -18.36 -25.19 8.94
CA TRP A 696 -18.32 -26.17 10.01
C TRP A 696 -18.07 -25.50 11.37
N LYS A 697 -19.09 -25.52 12.24
CA LYS A 697 -19.07 -24.88 13.57
C LYS A 697 -18.75 -25.91 14.66
N ILE A 698 -17.53 -25.89 15.18
CA ILE A 698 -16.99 -26.87 16.15
C ILE A 698 -17.40 -26.52 17.59
N VAL A 699 -17.29 -25.24 17.97
CA VAL A 699 -17.65 -24.74 19.30
C VAL A 699 -18.76 -23.70 19.15
N THR A 700 -19.88 -23.91 19.85
CA THR A 700 -21.12 -23.13 19.67
C THR A 700 -21.67 -22.49 20.95
N GLY A 701 -20.89 -22.44 22.05
CA GLY A 701 -21.39 -21.95 23.34
C GLY A 701 -20.35 -21.28 24.24
N GLY A 702 -20.78 -20.25 24.99
CA GLY A 702 -19.95 -19.43 25.88
C GLY A 702 -19.43 -20.10 27.17
N ARG A 703 -19.52 -21.43 27.28
CA ARG A 703 -18.83 -22.20 28.32
C ARG A 703 -17.54 -22.72 27.66
N GLY A 704 -16.46 -21.94 27.76
CA GLY A 704 -15.21 -22.18 27.03
C GLY A 704 -14.60 -23.59 27.21
N LEU A 705 -13.56 -23.89 26.42
CA LEU A 705 -12.93 -25.23 26.36
C LEU A 705 -12.40 -25.70 27.73
N THR A 706 -12.78 -26.91 28.16
CA THR A 706 -12.27 -27.54 29.40
C THR A 706 -11.10 -28.49 29.16
N LYS A 707 -10.97 -29.03 27.93
CA LYS A 707 -9.89 -29.92 27.45
C LYS A 707 -9.71 -29.69 25.95
N SER A 708 -8.59 -30.14 25.39
CA SER A 708 -8.39 -30.12 23.93
C SER A 708 -9.46 -30.95 23.22
N ILE A 709 -9.86 -30.52 22.03
CA ILE A 709 -10.86 -31.22 21.20
C ILE A 709 -10.16 -31.68 19.93
N GLU A 710 -10.23 -32.98 19.66
CA GLU A 710 -9.87 -33.54 18.34
C GLU A 710 -11.13 -33.62 17.48
N ALA A 711 -11.07 -32.99 16.31
CA ALA A 711 -12.18 -32.82 15.40
C ALA A 711 -11.77 -33.26 14.00
N THR A 712 -12.40 -34.31 13.50
CA THR A 712 -12.27 -34.79 12.12
C THR A 712 -13.54 -34.49 11.34
N PHE A 713 -13.42 -34.07 10.08
CA PHE A 713 -14.54 -33.84 9.18
C PHE A 713 -14.21 -34.29 7.75
N PRO A 714 -14.59 -35.52 7.38
CA PRO A 714 -14.51 -36.01 6.01
C PRO A 714 -15.82 -35.73 5.26
N GLY A 715 -15.73 -35.53 3.95
CA GLY A 715 -16.91 -35.42 3.11
C GLY A 715 -16.61 -35.27 1.63
N LYS A 716 -17.67 -35.04 0.87
CA LYS A 716 -17.72 -34.84 -0.57
C LYS A 716 -18.52 -33.58 -0.88
N VAL A 717 -18.05 -32.81 -1.86
CA VAL A 717 -18.74 -31.63 -2.39
C VAL A 717 -18.96 -31.80 -3.88
N GLN A 718 -20.18 -31.51 -4.32
CA GLN A 718 -20.58 -31.50 -5.73
C GLN A 718 -20.79 -30.05 -6.17
N PHE A 719 -20.16 -29.67 -7.28
CA PHE A 719 -20.30 -28.39 -7.91
C PHE A 719 -21.26 -28.44 -9.10
N ALA A 720 -21.77 -27.26 -9.47
CA ALA A 720 -22.47 -27.09 -10.74
C ALA A 720 -21.49 -27.28 -11.91
N PRO A 721 -21.94 -27.84 -13.05
CA PRO A 721 -21.11 -27.99 -14.25
C PRO A 721 -20.47 -26.67 -14.64
N TRP A 722 -19.18 -26.70 -14.99
CA TRP A 722 -18.49 -25.51 -15.47
C TRP A 722 -19.14 -25.04 -16.78
N LYS A 723 -19.60 -23.80 -16.81
CA LYS A 723 -19.95 -23.14 -18.07
C LYS A 723 -18.98 -21.99 -18.25
N PRO A 724 -18.17 -21.97 -19.33
CA PRO A 724 -17.47 -20.74 -19.69
C PRO A 724 -18.53 -19.67 -19.89
N GLN A 725 -18.45 -18.57 -19.14
CA GLN A 725 -19.36 -17.45 -19.35
C GLN A 725 -19.15 -16.92 -20.77
N LYS A 726 -20.11 -17.21 -21.68
CA LYS A 726 -20.27 -16.41 -22.89
C LYS A 726 -20.70 -15.01 -22.46
N SER A 727 -19.90 -14.02 -22.82
CA SER A 727 -20.32 -12.62 -22.79
C SER A 727 -21.59 -12.45 -23.65
N PRO A 728 -22.51 -11.54 -23.28
CA PRO A 728 -23.68 -11.27 -24.10
C PRO A 728 -23.23 -10.55 -25.38
N THR A 729 -23.36 -11.22 -26.51
CA THR A 729 -23.15 -10.63 -27.85
C THR A 729 -24.19 -9.56 -28.12
N SER A 730 -23.72 -8.33 -28.31
CA SER A 730 -24.48 -7.21 -28.87
C SER A 730 -24.91 -7.52 -30.30
N SER A 731 -26.22 -7.52 -30.57
CA SER A 731 -26.74 -7.46 -31.93
C SER A 731 -26.61 -6.04 -32.46
N SER A 732 -25.63 -5.80 -33.34
CA SER A 732 -25.60 -4.62 -34.21
C SER A 732 -26.43 -4.92 -35.46
N ALA A 733 -27.56 -4.23 -35.58
CA ALA A 733 -28.27 -4.10 -36.84
C ALA A 733 -27.62 -3.00 -37.67
N PHE A 734 -26.93 -3.36 -38.75
CA PHE A 734 -26.83 -2.49 -39.93
C PHE A 734 -26.87 -3.39 -41.16
N GLY A 735 -27.95 -3.24 -41.93
CA GLY A 735 -28.25 -4.02 -43.11
C GLY A 735 -27.37 -3.64 -44.30
N SER A 736 -27.14 -4.64 -45.15
CA SER A 736 -26.70 -4.48 -46.53
C SER A 736 -27.63 -5.31 -47.42
N ILE A 737 -28.47 -4.58 -48.16
CA ILE A 737 -29.01 -4.82 -49.52
C ILE A 737 -27.91 -5.44 -50.41
N ALA A 738 -28.14 -6.18 -51.50
CA ALA A 738 -29.16 -7.08 -52.03
C ALA A 738 -28.51 -7.72 -53.28
N ASP A 739 -29.26 -8.62 -53.93
CA ASP A 739 -29.14 -9.07 -55.34
C ASP A 739 -28.15 -10.22 -55.62
N GLU A 740 -28.67 -11.45 -55.86
CA GLU A 740 -29.07 -12.04 -57.18
C GLU A 740 -27.80 -12.49 -57.96
N ASP A 741 -27.64 -13.69 -58.53
CA ASP A 741 -28.60 -14.61 -59.13
C ASP A 741 -27.91 -15.95 -59.51
N SER A 742 -28.72 -16.92 -59.97
CA SER A 742 -28.45 -18.04 -60.90
C SER A 742 -28.30 -19.49 -60.40
N ASP A 743 -29.41 -20.20 -60.61
CA ASP A 743 -29.76 -21.61 -60.89
C ASP A 743 -28.68 -22.64 -61.31
N ILE A 744 -28.90 -23.91 -60.89
CA ILE A 744 -29.15 -25.08 -61.78
C ILE A 744 -29.54 -26.32 -60.91
N GLU A 745 -30.68 -26.93 -61.22
CA GLU A 745 -31.12 -28.26 -60.78
C GLU A 745 -30.48 -29.37 -61.65
N THR A 746 -30.16 -30.55 -61.08
CA THR A 746 -30.69 -31.87 -61.52
C THR A 746 -30.15 -33.05 -60.69
N ASP A 747 -31.05 -34.02 -60.51
CA ASP A 747 -31.01 -35.26 -59.73
C ASP A 747 -29.90 -36.27 -60.07
N GLY A 748 -29.55 -37.12 -59.11
CA GLY A 748 -28.84 -38.37 -59.39
C GLY A 748 -28.22 -39.08 -58.18
N ASN A 749 -29.06 -39.73 -57.39
CA ASN A 749 -28.74 -40.56 -56.22
C ASN A 749 -27.59 -41.58 -56.47
N ASN A 750 -26.48 -41.47 -55.74
CA ASN A 750 -25.63 -42.62 -55.42
C ASN A 750 -24.81 -42.39 -54.13
N ASN A 751 -24.78 -43.43 -53.30
CA ASN A 751 -24.21 -43.49 -51.96
C ASN A 751 -22.71 -43.16 -51.87
N ASN A 752 -22.34 -42.57 -50.73
CA ASN A 752 -21.02 -42.27 -50.14
C ASN A 752 -20.58 -40.81 -50.21
N MET A 753 -21.17 -39.98 -49.34
CA MET A 753 -20.57 -38.71 -48.93
C MET A 753 -19.78 -38.93 -47.63
N VAL A 754 -18.47 -38.83 -47.78
CA VAL A 754 -17.50 -38.57 -46.71
C VAL A 754 -18.01 -37.38 -45.88
N ASN A 755 -18.10 -37.59 -44.58
CA ASN A 755 -18.62 -36.59 -43.64
C ASN A 755 -17.64 -35.41 -43.56
N VAL A 756 -18.04 -34.26 -44.11
CA VAL A 756 -17.23 -33.03 -44.15
C VAL A 756 -16.98 -32.48 -42.73
N ASP A 757 -17.84 -32.82 -41.76
CA ASP A 757 -17.62 -32.52 -40.34
C ASP A 757 -16.45 -33.33 -39.76
N GLU A 758 -16.20 -34.54 -40.26
CA GLU A 758 -15.11 -35.43 -39.78
C GLU A 758 -13.74 -34.99 -40.35
N PHE A 759 -13.70 -34.50 -41.60
CA PHE A 759 -12.48 -33.93 -42.19
C PHE A 759 -12.12 -32.57 -41.58
N LEU A 760 -13.11 -31.76 -41.19
CA LEU A 760 -12.87 -30.48 -40.48
C LEU A 760 -12.47 -30.71 -39.02
N THR A 761 -13.01 -31.72 -38.34
CA THR A 761 -12.54 -32.09 -36.98
C THR A 761 -11.16 -32.74 -36.97
N GLU A 762 -10.79 -33.52 -37.99
CA GLU A 762 -9.45 -34.13 -38.07
C GLU A 762 -8.36 -33.11 -38.45
N LYS A 763 -8.71 -32.04 -39.17
CA LYS A 763 -7.78 -30.95 -39.49
C LYS A 763 -7.64 -29.92 -38.37
N MET A 764 -8.69 -29.73 -37.56
CA MET A 764 -8.66 -28.86 -36.37
C MET A 764 -8.01 -29.53 -35.14
N SER A 765 -7.84 -30.85 -35.12
CA SER A 765 -7.20 -31.59 -34.03
C SER A 765 -5.70 -31.86 -34.23
N LYS A 766 -5.14 -31.59 -35.42
CA LYS A 766 -3.70 -31.79 -35.71
C LYS A 766 -2.82 -30.56 -35.50
N ASP A 767 -3.39 -29.36 -35.38
CA ASP A 767 -2.65 -28.09 -35.16
C ASP A 767 -2.82 -27.51 -33.74
N LEU A 768 -3.34 -28.29 -32.79
CA LEU A 768 -3.29 -27.94 -31.37
C LEU A 768 -2.09 -28.65 -30.74
N HIS A 769 -1.16 -27.86 -30.21
CA HIS A 769 -0.23 -28.35 -29.19
C HIS A 769 -1.03 -29.03 -28.07
N PRO A 770 -0.49 -30.08 -27.41
CA PRO A 770 -1.13 -30.64 -26.23
C PRO A 770 -1.50 -29.50 -25.30
N ALA A 771 -2.78 -29.30 -25.06
CA ALA A 771 -3.23 -28.30 -24.12
C ALA A 771 -2.55 -28.61 -22.78
N ASP A 772 -1.75 -27.67 -22.27
CA ASP A 772 -1.30 -27.70 -20.89
C ASP A 772 -2.55 -27.82 -20.01
N LEU A 773 -2.76 -29.02 -19.47
CA LEU A 773 -3.84 -29.35 -18.53
C LEU A 773 -3.59 -28.74 -17.14
N GLU A 774 -2.88 -27.61 -17.05
CA GLU A 774 -2.46 -27.01 -15.77
C GLU A 774 -3.29 -25.80 -15.31
N GLU A 775 -4.36 -25.37 -15.99
CA GLU A 775 -5.20 -24.28 -15.45
C GLU A 775 -6.72 -24.48 -15.53
N PRO A 776 -7.33 -25.37 -14.69
CA PRO A 776 -8.76 -25.31 -14.41
C PRO A 776 -9.11 -24.57 -13.10
N PHE A 777 -8.12 -24.14 -12.31
CA PHE A 777 -8.35 -23.50 -11.02
C PHE A 777 -7.25 -22.47 -10.76
N CYS A 778 -7.60 -21.20 -10.59
CA CYS A 778 -6.66 -20.19 -10.12
C CYS A 778 -6.00 -20.65 -8.81
N TRP A 779 -4.78 -21.20 -8.86
CA TRP A 779 -4.10 -21.83 -7.72
C TRP A 779 -3.89 -20.89 -6.53
N HIS A 780 -4.02 -19.57 -6.74
CA HIS A 780 -3.87 -18.55 -5.71
C HIS A 780 -5.16 -18.24 -4.92
N ALA A 781 -6.34 -18.63 -5.42
CA ALA A 781 -7.64 -18.22 -4.85
C ALA A 781 -8.34 -19.29 -3.98
N TYR A 782 -7.92 -20.56 -4.06
CA TYR A 782 -8.58 -21.69 -3.39
C TYR A 782 -7.86 -22.23 -2.16
N ASN A 783 -6.72 -21.64 -1.78
CA ASN A 783 -5.80 -22.32 -0.88
C ASN A 783 -6.21 -22.39 0.59
N TYR A 784 -7.32 -21.78 1.05
CA TYR A 784 -7.53 -21.63 2.49
C TYR A 784 -8.96 -21.93 2.91
N ALA A 785 -9.16 -23.09 3.54
CA ALA A 785 -10.22 -23.20 4.53
C ALA A 785 -9.91 -22.21 5.66
N LYS A 786 -10.81 -21.27 5.92
CA LYS A 786 -10.66 -20.20 6.90
C LYS A 786 -11.19 -20.63 8.25
N VAL A 787 -10.41 -20.49 9.31
CA VAL A 787 -10.92 -20.68 10.67
C VAL A 787 -11.25 -19.32 11.31
N SER A 788 -12.32 -19.25 12.09
CA SER A 788 -12.74 -18.06 12.80
C SER A 788 -13.02 -18.40 14.25
N PHE A 789 -12.40 -17.67 15.18
CA PHE A 789 -12.56 -17.86 16.61
C PHE A 789 -13.04 -16.58 17.28
N LYS A 790 -13.67 -16.73 18.44
CA LYS A 790 -13.79 -15.65 19.43
C LYS A 790 -13.22 -16.13 20.75
N ILE A 791 -12.27 -15.38 21.29
CA ILE A 791 -11.66 -15.65 22.59
C ILE A 791 -11.89 -14.43 23.46
N VAL A 792 -12.41 -14.65 24.66
CA VAL A 792 -12.77 -13.59 25.61
C VAL A 792 -11.94 -13.76 26.87
N GLY A 793 -11.28 -12.69 27.34
CA GLY A 793 -10.39 -12.81 28.48
C GLY A 793 -9.36 -11.70 28.65
N ALA A 794 -8.26 -12.04 29.32
CA ALA A 794 -7.09 -11.18 29.46
C ALA A 794 -6.39 -10.91 28.10
N SER A 795 -5.43 -9.99 28.09
CA SER A 795 -4.57 -9.73 26.91
C SER A 795 -3.64 -10.93 26.65
N LEU A 796 -3.42 -11.25 25.38
CA LEU A 796 -2.44 -12.24 24.93
C LEU A 796 -1.00 -11.72 24.93
N SER A 797 -0.79 -10.39 24.83
CA SER A 797 0.55 -9.78 24.96
C SER A 797 0.99 -9.56 26.41
N GLY A 798 0.11 -9.84 27.39
CA GLY A 798 0.34 -9.52 28.80
C GLY A 798 -0.02 -8.09 29.19
N MET A 799 -0.47 -7.26 28.23
CA MET A 799 -0.92 -5.90 28.50
C MET A 799 -2.00 -5.87 29.58
N SER A 800 -1.71 -5.17 30.67
CA SER A 800 -2.65 -4.94 31.75
C SER A 800 -2.50 -3.51 32.27
N SER A 801 -3.51 -3.01 32.95
CA SER A 801 -3.40 -1.73 33.65
C SER A 801 -4.26 -1.78 34.90
N ASP A 802 -3.70 -1.35 36.03
CA ASP A 802 -4.49 -1.06 37.23
C ASP A 802 -5.09 0.33 37.08
N PRO A 803 -6.42 0.51 37.06
CA PRO A 803 -7.05 1.82 37.00
C PRO A 803 -6.57 2.79 38.08
N LYS A 804 -6.09 2.30 39.24
CA LYS A 804 -5.55 3.15 40.33
C LYS A 804 -4.16 3.71 40.04
N SER A 805 -3.46 3.16 39.06
CA SER A 805 -2.10 3.56 38.67
C SER A 805 -2.08 4.70 37.63
N VAL A 806 -3.24 5.06 37.07
CA VAL A 806 -3.39 6.21 36.18
C VAL A 806 -3.50 7.49 37.00
N SER A 807 -2.65 8.47 36.71
CA SER A 807 -2.71 9.79 37.37
C SER A 807 -3.14 10.88 36.39
N ILE A 808 -3.91 11.85 36.89
CA ILE A 808 -4.46 12.97 36.12
C ILE A 808 -4.00 14.26 36.79
N TYR A 809 -3.40 15.17 36.04
CA TYR A 809 -2.90 16.47 36.51
C TYR A 809 -3.57 17.64 35.77
N PRO A 810 -4.04 18.70 36.46
CA PRO A 810 -4.15 18.82 37.92
C PRO A 810 -5.06 17.73 38.52
N THR A 811 -4.89 17.41 39.81
CA THR A 811 -5.57 16.26 40.44
C THR A 811 -7.08 16.37 40.33
N VAL A 812 -7.68 15.48 39.55
CA VAL A 812 -9.13 15.36 39.35
C VAL A 812 -9.60 13.98 39.84
N LYS A 813 -10.71 13.95 40.60
CA LYS A 813 -11.38 12.69 40.97
C LYS A 813 -12.25 12.20 39.82
N ALA A 814 -11.64 11.53 38.84
CA ALA A 814 -12.34 10.88 37.73
C ALA A 814 -12.15 9.35 37.81
N PRO A 815 -13.22 8.53 37.85
CA PRO A 815 -13.12 7.08 37.69
C PRO A 815 -12.39 6.70 36.40
N VAL A 816 -11.44 5.76 36.54
CA VAL A 816 -10.70 5.14 35.45
C VAL A 816 -11.30 3.76 35.23
N GLU A 817 -11.70 3.45 33.99
CA GLU A 817 -12.17 2.12 33.59
C GLU A 817 -11.19 1.52 32.57
N PHE A 818 -10.96 0.21 32.68
CA PHE A 818 -10.07 -0.52 31.78
C PHE A 818 -10.77 -1.78 31.28
N SER A 819 -10.70 -2.02 29.96
CA SER A 819 -11.30 -3.20 29.32
C SER A 819 -10.35 -3.79 28.27
N THR A 820 -10.46 -5.09 28.02
CA THR A 820 -9.64 -5.79 27.04
C THR A 820 -10.54 -6.59 26.09
N GLN A 821 -10.26 -6.50 24.80
CA GLN A 821 -10.89 -7.27 23.74
C GLN A 821 -9.80 -7.91 22.88
N VAL A 822 -9.94 -9.22 22.63
CA VAL A 822 -9.02 -9.97 21.77
C VAL A 822 -9.80 -10.49 20.57
N GLY A 823 -9.39 -10.08 19.39
CA GLY A 823 -9.85 -10.56 18.10
C GLY A 823 -8.79 -11.43 17.43
N PHE A 824 -9.23 -12.34 16.58
CA PHE A 824 -8.35 -13.08 15.67
C PHE A 824 -8.61 -12.60 14.25
N SER A 825 -7.56 -12.46 13.45
CA SER A 825 -7.72 -12.19 12.02
C SER A 825 -8.52 -13.34 11.39
N SER A 826 -9.50 -13.01 10.56
CA SER A 826 -10.51 -13.93 9.99
C SER A 826 -9.97 -14.93 8.96
N ASP A 827 -8.65 -14.95 8.72
CA ASP A 827 -8.01 -15.75 7.69
C ASP A 827 -6.90 -16.59 8.31
N PHE A 828 -7.27 -17.76 8.85
CA PHE A 828 -6.31 -18.81 9.16
C PHE A 828 -6.18 -19.74 7.96
N PRO A 829 -5.08 -19.70 7.20
CA PRO A 829 -4.80 -20.71 6.19
C PRO A 829 -4.40 -22.03 6.87
N ILE A 830 -5.22 -23.08 6.74
CA ILE A 830 -4.80 -24.44 7.08
C ILE A 830 -4.00 -24.99 5.89
N PHE A 831 -2.67 -24.95 5.95
CA PHE A 831 -1.82 -25.49 4.88
C PHE A 831 -1.65 -27.01 5.02
N ARG A 832 -2.36 -27.79 4.18
CA ARG A 832 -1.87 -29.09 3.65
C ARG A 832 -2.68 -29.56 2.43
N LEU A 833 -2.37 -29.03 1.26
CA LEU A 833 -2.88 -29.60 0.01
C LEU A 833 -2.05 -30.84 -0.38
N ASP A 834 -2.48 -32.05 -0.01
CA ASP A 834 -2.05 -33.26 -0.70
C ASP A 834 -3.01 -33.49 -1.88
N ILE A 835 -2.70 -32.94 -3.07
CA ILE A 835 -3.34 -33.41 -4.30
C ILE A 835 -2.69 -34.75 -4.64
N LEU A 836 -3.40 -35.85 -4.38
CA LEU A 836 -3.14 -37.12 -5.02
C LEU A 836 -3.83 -37.11 -6.37
N VAL A 837 -3.12 -36.72 -7.43
CA VAL A 837 -3.55 -37.02 -8.80
C VAL A 837 -3.26 -38.50 -9.02
N LEU A 838 -4.29 -39.32 -9.14
CA LEU A 838 -4.14 -40.61 -9.83
C LEU A 838 -4.20 -40.31 -11.34
N LEU A 839 -3.18 -40.83 -12.03
CA LEU A 839 -2.87 -40.77 -13.47
C LEU A 839 -4.06 -40.60 -14.42
#